data_AF-A0A1Z5JCB4-F1
#
_entry.id   AF-A0A1Z5JCB4-F1
#
_cell.length_a   1.000
_cell.length_b   1.000
_cell.length_c   1.000
_cell.angle_alpha   90.00
_cell.angle_beta   90.00
_cell.angle_gamma   90.00
#
_symmetry.space_group_name_H-M   'P 1'
#
loop_
_entity.id
_entity.type
_entity.pdbx_description
1 polymer ?
#
loop_
_entity_poly.entity_id
_entity_poly.type
_entity_poly.pdbx_seq_one_letter_code
_entity_poly.pdbx_strand_id
1 'polypeptide(L)'
;MGRASLLFSQCIVALTIFLVVVDHRELTKQIMIDTNTQKNVKSDSKVVNETEAVLTQERIRPPFLPDQVLEQYIQWHSERTLTDNNHRQYALIYYYCPNRAGNILHSMFNTAIWAIIHNRTILWKYDTDFSDPNTVHECQKILQRARWLPSWDEWAPRLNLTEPIPIEMDPLRIQEYQQYQTVVFPMIPDQMSRHKQFFRVDWRDDPMHKRNHRQYIMAMDDAAIRRTGRLYRYGIDYLLGMLFREFFTIHAPVSFQTEADDFTVALHSRHTVVGDDGSFITDETRCLETLLLNRTQSAKCIVYLMSDRPSTVHLLKEWLEDRNCTGVSNDDYASMASSPLLFRDEHGPNPGVGFIRDLALVSQARSALVGDPGRSSFMLLQEIVDYDRRIDDWRWGRDSPETIPFCQLPGRYGKGYNYGPGTPRFIAHWHNQLLEPVQVLQQYKSEHSDDALKKLENPSNQSYLIGYLPCSLEDDSIEEKLRSFLHDFLLAIATNRTLLVKYTNKTTICSRPAISVQEWLPSYDEWKESFPVRELSGNSLKPNRTSFTSLAKHELKTLLAKKNSSVITAPSELLDMLYKEGTNFLYGALLHESIQLRSTFETTLSPDPQGIRVLWYDTGDLHGHMTFILQETSRCLEPVLSNATDACQITFLQAQGDSDQVKVISNYFPTCTIIEVQAIMLPDLLQLSRDPTWSAFAGPREGLMTSVSSLLRESLVYQRREVIWKLGRFPPSVPDVLLCEY
;
A
#
# COMPACT_ATOMS: atom_id res chain seq x y z
N MET A 1 -48.99 61.28 11.51
CA MET A 1 -47.84 61.98 12.10
C MET A 1 -46.59 61.45 11.43
N GLY A 2 -45.81 62.14 10.63
CA GLY A 2 -45.86 63.51 10.13
C GLY A 2 -44.55 63.78 9.39
N ARG A 3 -44.65 63.93 8.05
CA ARG A 3 -43.76 64.67 7.12
C ARG A 3 -42.34 64.14 6.89
N ALA A 4 -41.73 64.29 5.72
CA ALA A 4 -42.17 64.66 4.38
C ALA A 4 -40.99 64.44 3.42
N SER A 5 -41.34 64.24 2.16
CA SER A 5 -40.51 63.96 0.98
C SER A 5 -39.62 65.12 0.50
N LEU A 6 -38.76 64.77 -0.48
CA LEU A 6 -38.38 65.54 -1.68
C LEU A 6 -37.20 66.53 -1.62
N LEU A 7 -36.05 66.17 -2.23
CA LEU A 7 -35.51 66.67 -3.53
C LEU A 7 -33.97 66.59 -3.65
N PHE A 8 -33.53 65.98 -4.76
CA PHE A 8 -32.42 66.34 -5.66
C PHE A 8 -31.20 67.11 -5.12
N SER A 9 -29.99 66.54 -5.27
CA SER A 9 -28.99 66.95 -6.29
C SER A 9 -27.60 66.33 -6.05
N GLN A 10 -27.04 65.72 -7.11
CA GLN A 10 -25.62 65.66 -7.50
C GLN A 10 -24.52 65.40 -6.45
N CYS A 11 -23.84 64.25 -6.58
CA CYS A 11 -22.37 64.19 -6.64
C CYS A 11 -21.90 62.84 -7.21
N ILE A 12 -21.27 62.90 -8.39
CA ILE A 12 -20.55 61.84 -9.11
C ILE A 12 -19.06 61.97 -8.75
N VAL A 13 -18.28 60.88 -8.94
CA VAL A 13 -16.81 60.75 -8.93
C VAL A 13 -16.22 60.47 -7.53
N ALA A 14 -15.41 59.44 -7.23
CA ALA A 14 -14.60 58.53 -8.04
C ALA A 14 -14.47 57.16 -7.35
N LEU A 15 -14.64 56.06 -8.09
CA LEU A 15 -14.07 54.76 -7.72
C LEU A 15 -13.28 54.27 -8.94
N THR A 16 -11.97 54.49 -8.92
CA THR A 16 -11.06 54.12 -10.01
C THR A 16 -10.81 52.61 -9.94
N ILE A 17 -11.53 51.84 -10.75
CA ILE A 17 -11.22 50.46 -11.10
C ILE A 17 -10.35 50.51 -12.36
N PHE A 18 -9.08 50.11 -12.25
CA PHE A 18 -8.22 49.86 -13.39
C PHE A 18 -8.63 48.51 -14.03
N LEU A 19 -9.48 48.58 -15.05
CA LEU A 19 -9.64 47.52 -16.04
C LEU A 19 -8.72 47.86 -17.22
N VAL A 20 -7.59 47.16 -17.30
CA VAL A 20 -6.74 47.17 -18.50
C VAL A 20 -7.44 46.27 -19.53
N VAL A 21 -8.22 46.88 -20.42
CA VAL A 21 -8.64 46.26 -21.67
C VAL A 21 -7.44 46.34 -22.62
N VAL A 22 -6.73 45.23 -22.80
CA VAL A 22 -5.74 45.09 -23.88
C VAL A 22 -6.52 44.87 -25.17
N ASP A 23 -6.49 45.87 -26.04
CA ASP A 23 -7.05 45.78 -27.39
C ASP A 23 -6.24 44.78 -28.22
N HIS A 24 -6.86 43.63 -28.51
CA HIS A 24 -6.26 42.54 -29.29
C HIS A 24 -6.10 42.87 -30.79
N ARG A 25 -6.42 44.09 -31.26
CA ARG A 25 -6.36 44.46 -32.69
C ARG A 25 -5.06 45.10 -33.17
N GLU A 26 -4.11 45.41 -32.28
CA GLU A 26 -2.81 45.98 -32.67
C GLU A 26 -1.71 44.92 -32.87
N LEU A 27 -1.82 43.72 -32.28
CA LEU A 27 -0.78 42.68 -32.39
C LEU A 27 -0.81 41.90 -33.72
N THR A 28 -1.87 42.05 -34.53
CA THR A 28 -2.00 41.37 -35.84
C THR A 28 -1.49 42.21 -37.01
N LYS A 29 -0.97 43.42 -36.77
CA LYS A 29 -0.46 44.30 -37.85
C LYS A 29 1.04 44.19 -38.14
N GLN A 30 1.81 43.46 -37.33
CA GLN A 30 3.27 43.33 -37.53
C GLN A 30 3.72 41.98 -38.14
N ILE A 31 2.78 41.15 -38.62
CA ILE A 31 3.07 39.94 -39.42
C ILE A 31 2.22 40.00 -40.69
N MET A 32 2.47 41.01 -41.53
CA MET A 32 2.20 40.91 -42.96
C MET A 32 3.55 40.96 -43.66
N ILE A 33 4.05 39.76 -43.95
CA ILE A 33 5.17 39.57 -44.87
C ILE A 33 4.69 40.05 -46.25
N ASP A 34 5.47 40.97 -46.80
CA ASP A 34 5.29 41.63 -48.08
C ASP A 34 5.23 40.59 -49.22
N THR A 35 4.01 40.26 -49.65
CA THR A 35 3.76 39.25 -50.71
C THR A 35 3.85 39.82 -52.13
N ASN A 36 4.30 41.08 -52.30
CA ASN A 36 4.31 41.75 -53.60
C ASN A 36 5.67 41.83 -54.32
N THR A 37 6.71 41.13 -53.83
CA THR A 37 8.04 41.12 -54.48
C THR A 37 8.36 39.81 -55.20
N GLN A 38 7.35 39.07 -55.66
CA GLN A 38 7.51 37.77 -56.33
C GLN A 38 7.22 37.80 -57.84
N LYS A 39 7.69 38.84 -58.54
CA LYS A 39 7.80 38.82 -60.01
C LYS A 39 9.22 39.19 -60.40
N ASN A 40 9.95 38.21 -60.96
CA ASN A 40 11.32 38.26 -61.52
C ASN A 40 12.49 37.79 -60.66
N VAL A 41 12.33 36.72 -59.89
CA VAL A 41 13.49 35.89 -59.50
C VAL A 41 13.41 34.59 -60.29
N LYS A 42 14.31 34.42 -61.27
CA LYS A 42 14.55 33.14 -61.92
C LYS A 42 14.93 32.13 -60.83
N SER A 43 14.20 31.04 -60.77
CA SER A 43 14.32 29.98 -59.77
C SER A 43 15.71 29.35 -59.79
N ASP A 44 16.58 29.78 -58.89
CA ASP A 44 17.68 28.94 -58.42
C ASP A 44 17.07 27.86 -57.52
N SER A 45 16.90 26.66 -58.07
CA SER A 45 16.31 25.49 -57.38
C SER A 45 17.04 25.09 -56.09
N LYS A 46 18.23 25.63 -55.86
CA LYS A 46 19.04 25.37 -54.67
C LYS A 46 18.57 26.17 -53.45
N VAL A 47 18.04 27.39 -53.63
CA VAL A 47 17.59 28.25 -52.52
C VAL A 47 16.23 27.80 -51.98
N VAL A 48 15.37 27.24 -52.84
CA VAL A 48 14.06 26.70 -52.41
C VAL A 48 14.25 25.49 -51.48
N ASN A 49 15.22 24.61 -51.75
CA ASN A 49 15.49 23.46 -50.89
C ASN A 49 16.10 23.85 -49.53
N GLU A 50 16.92 24.91 -49.46
CA GLU A 50 17.47 25.40 -48.18
C GLU A 50 16.41 26.15 -47.36
N THR A 51 15.52 26.90 -48.00
CA THR A 51 14.44 27.62 -47.30
C THR A 51 13.37 26.65 -46.78
N GLU A 52 13.06 25.59 -47.55
CA GLU A 52 12.13 24.54 -47.12
C GLU A 52 12.74 23.67 -46.01
N ALA A 53 14.05 23.43 -46.01
CA ALA A 53 14.76 22.77 -44.91
C ALA A 53 14.77 23.61 -43.62
N VAL A 54 14.93 24.93 -43.71
CA VAL A 54 14.89 25.83 -42.55
C VAL A 54 13.45 25.97 -42.01
N LEU A 55 12.44 26.09 -42.89
CA LEU A 55 11.03 26.14 -42.49
C LEU A 55 10.51 24.81 -41.93
N THR A 56 11.04 23.68 -42.40
CA THR A 56 10.73 22.36 -41.79
C THR A 56 11.42 22.18 -40.45
N GLN A 57 12.60 22.78 -40.22
CA GLN A 57 13.28 22.71 -38.93
C GLN A 57 12.62 23.61 -37.85
N GLU A 58 12.04 24.76 -38.23
CA GLU A 58 11.24 25.59 -37.32
C GLU A 58 9.91 24.93 -36.91
N ARG A 59 9.34 24.02 -37.73
CA ARG A 59 8.14 23.24 -37.37
C ARG A 59 8.40 22.12 -36.34
N ILE A 60 9.64 21.87 -35.93
CA ILE A 60 9.96 20.75 -35.02
C ILE A 60 9.71 21.12 -33.55
N ARG A 61 9.66 22.41 -33.21
CA ARG A 61 9.61 22.86 -31.80
C ARG A 61 8.21 23.29 -31.36
N PRO A 62 7.74 22.82 -30.18
CA PRO A 62 6.46 23.28 -29.66
C PRO A 62 6.48 24.81 -29.44
N PRO A 63 5.46 25.55 -29.88
CA PRO A 63 5.38 27.00 -29.72
C PRO A 63 4.95 27.39 -28.30
N PHE A 64 4.87 26.43 -27.38
CA PHE A 64 4.39 26.63 -26.04
C PHE A 64 5.44 27.37 -25.19
N LEU A 65 5.00 28.44 -24.51
CA LEU A 65 5.89 29.28 -23.71
C LEU A 65 6.64 28.54 -22.60
N PRO A 66 6.06 27.58 -21.86
CA PRO A 66 6.81 26.81 -20.86
C PRO A 66 7.98 26.03 -21.48
N ASP A 67 7.77 25.40 -22.63
CA ASP A 67 8.78 24.63 -23.36
C ASP A 67 9.95 25.51 -23.78
N GLN A 68 9.67 26.72 -24.28
CA GLN A 68 10.70 27.69 -24.62
C GLN A 68 11.51 28.15 -23.40
N VAL A 69 10.85 28.35 -22.25
CA VAL A 69 11.53 28.69 -21.00
C VAL A 69 12.44 27.56 -20.56
N LEU A 70 11.95 26.32 -20.61
CA LEU A 70 12.73 25.15 -20.22
C LEU A 70 13.89 24.88 -21.19
N GLU A 71 13.69 25.02 -22.50
CA GLU A 71 14.76 24.87 -23.49
C GLU A 71 15.88 25.90 -23.25
N GLN A 72 15.51 27.17 -23.08
CA GLN A 72 16.47 28.24 -22.75
C GLN A 72 17.21 27.94 -21.44
N TYR A 73 16.49 27.43 -20.43
CA TYR A 73 17.08 27.02 -19.18
C TYR A 73 18.06 25.85 -19.36
N ILE A 74 17.72 24.80 -20.10
CA ILE A 74 18.60 23.65 -20.38
C ILE A 74 19.86 24.10 -21.10
N GLN A 75 19.75 24.98 -22.10
CA GLN A 75 20.89 25.52 -22.82
C GLN A 75 21.89 26.21 -21.89
N TRP A 76 21.43 26.87 -20.82
CA TRP A 76 22.28 27.57 -19.86
C TRP A 76 22.72 26.74 -18.66
N HIS A 77 21.97 25.69 -18.29
CA HIS A 77 22.16 24.93 -17.05
C HIS A 77 22.53 23.46 -17.27
N SER A 78 22.74 23.02 -18.51
CA SER A 78 23.19 21.66 -18.80
C SER A 78 24.63 21.39 -18.35
N GLU A 79 24.93 20.11 -18.16
CA GLU A 79 26.25 19.58 -17.84
C GLU A 79 27.40 20.20 -18.68
N ARG A 80 27.15 20.42 -19.98
CA ARG A 80 28.13 20.98 -20.92
C ARG A 80 28.61 22.38 -20.57
N THR A 81 27.83 23.12 -19.79
CA THR A 81 28.08 24.54 -19.49
C THR A 81 28.64 24.76 -18.08
N LEU A 82 28.77 23.69 -17.28
CA LEU A 82 29.16 23.78 -15.87
C LEU A 82 30.61 24.21 -15.68
N THR A 83 31.49 23.93 -16.64
CA THR A 83 32.92 24.28 -16.56
C THR A 83 33.21 25.76 -16.79
N ASP A 84 32.27 26.50 -17.35
CA ASP A 84 32.56 27.80 -17.98
C ASP A 84 32.26 29.01 -17.07
N ASN A 85 31.76 28.81 -15.83
CA ASN A 85 31.38 29.93 -14.96
C ASN A 85 31.43 29.61 -13.45
N ASN A 86 32.36 30.29 -12.75
CA ASN A 86 32.59 30.13 -11.30
C ASN A 86 31.52 30.78 -10.40
N HIS A 87 30.59 31.56 -10.96
CA HIS A 87 29.56 32.28 -10.18
C HIS A 87 28.18 31.61 -10.23
N ARG A 88 28.09 30.37 -10.71
CA ARG A 88 26.83 29.63 -10.78
C ARG A 88 26.32 29.30 -9.38
N GLN A 89 24.99 29.31 -9.28
CA GLN A 89 24.25 28.85 -8.12
C GLN A 89 23.52 27.57 -8.46
N TYR A 90 23.30 26.74 -7.45
CA TYR A 90 22.82 25.38 -7.60
C TYR A 90 21.60 25.13 -6.72
N ALA A 91 20.76 24.22 -7.19
CA ALA A 91 19.65 23.65 -6.44
C ALA A 91 19.80 22.13 -6.48
N LEU A 92 19.85 21.51 -5.30
CA LEU A 92 19.89 20.06 -5.18
C LEU A 92 18.45 19.53 -5.20
N ILE A 93 18.18 18.58 -6.09
CA ILE A 93 16.91 17.88 -6.16
C ILE A 93 17.12 16.39 -5.87
N TYR A 94 16.25 15.82 -5.05
CA TYR A 94 16.26 14.39 -4.76
C TYR A 94 15.14 13.70 -5.53
N TYR A 95 15.43 12.49 -6.00
CA TYR A 95 14.41 11.61 -6.55
C TYR A 95 14.69 10.16 -6.17
N TYR A 96 13.64 9.35 -6.28
CA TYR A 96 13.59 7.97 -5.84
C TYR A 96 12.62 7.19 -6.73
N CYS A 97 13.03 5.98 -7.13
CA CYS A 97 12.29 5.10 -8.03
C CYS A 97 12.97 3.72 -8.05
N PRO A 98 12.29 2.66 -8.49
CA PRO A 98 10.93 2.64 -9.00
C PRO A 98 9.86 2.76 -7.90
N ASN A 99 10.12 2.35 -6.66
CA ASN A 99 9.12 2.42 -5.60
C ASN A 99 8.77 3.87 -5.24
N ARG A 100 7.52 4.10 -4.81
CA ARG A 100 6.99 5.42 -4.39
C ARG A 100 7.12 6.55 -5.44
N ALA A 101 7.28 6.21 -6.73
CA ALA A 101 7.48 7.18 -7.81
C ALA A 101 6.42 8.30 -7.83
N GLY A 102 5.15 8.03 -7.50
CA GLY A 102 4.08 9.04 -7.46
C GLY A 102 4.44 10.30 -6.65
N ASN A 103 4.47 10.22 -5.31
CA ASN A 103 4.72 11.40 -4.46
C ASN A 103 6.12 12.00 -4.72
N ILE A 104 7.13 11.14 -4.85
CA ILE A 104 8.54 11.53 -4.91
C ILE A 104 8.83 12.30 -6.20
N LEU A 105 8.30 11.87 -7.34
CA LEU A 105 8.50 12.59 -8.60
C LEU A 105 7.85 13.98 -8.57
N HIS A 106 6.67 14.15 -7.97
CA HIS A 106 6.09 15.48 -7.77
C HIS A 106 6.98 16.38 -6.92
N SER A 107 7.55 15.86 -5.82
CA SER A 107 8.50 16.59 -4.99
C SER A 107 9.72 17.05 -5.79
N MET A 108 10.27 16.15 -6.61
CA MET A 108 11.37 16.46 -7.54
C MET A 108 10.98 17.57 -8.52
N PHE A 109 9.82 17.48 -9.17
CA PHE A 109 9.36 18.47 -10.14
C PHE A 109 9.07 19.82 -9.50
N ASN A 110 8.42 19.87 -8.33
CA ASN A 110 8.20 21.11 -7.59
C ASN A 110 9.52 21.79 -7.23
N THR A 111 10.52 21.01 -6.81
CA THR A 111 11.88 21.51 -6.54
C THR A 111 12.56 22.01 -7.82
N ALA A 112 12.35 21.33 -8.95
CA ALA A 112 12.85 21.76 -10.25
C ALA A 112 12.20 23.08 -10.71
N ILE A 113 10.89 23.25 -10.52
CA ILE A 113 10.20 24.52 -10.83
C ILE A 113 10.81 25.65 -10.01
N TRP A 114 11.04 25.45 -8.71
CA TRP A 114 11.75 26.43 -7.88
C TRP A 114 13.14 26.75 -8.41
N ALA A 115 13.92 25.75 -8.79
CA ALA A 115 15.25 25.96 -9.38
C ALA A 115 15.20 26.81 -10.66
N ILE A 116 14.24 26.53 -11.54
CA ILE A 116 14.01 27.30 -12.77
C ILE A 116 13.60 28.73 -12.42
N ILE A 117 12.66 28.95 -11.50
CA ILE A 117 12.23 30.30 -11.04
C ILE A 117 13.42 31.08 -10.47
N HIS A 118 14.31 30.44 -9.72
CA HIS A 118 15.52 31.05 -9.16
C HIS A 118 16.71 31.15 -10.13
N ASN A 119 16.60 30.61 -11.35
CA ASN A 119 17.71 30.51 -12.30
C ASN A 119 18.94 29.77 -11.71
N ARG A 120 18.71 28.74 -10.90
CA ARG A 120 19.76 27.92 -10.28
C ARG A 120 19.93 26.64 -11.07
N THR A 121 21.17 26.24 -11.33
CA THR A 121 21.49 24.96 -11.97
C THR A 121 21.00 23.79 -11.12
N ILE A 122 20.20 22.91 -11.69
CA ILE A 122 19.74 21.69 -11.03
C ILE A 122 20.88 20.68 -10.95
N LEU A 123 21.13 20.14 -9.76
CA LEU A 123 21.93 18.95 -9.52
C LEU A 123 21.01 17.88 -8.95
N TRP A 124 21.01 16.67 -9.53
CA TRP A 124 20.18 15.58 -9.00
C TRP A 124 20.97 14.70 -8.03
N LYS A 125 20.29 14.17 -7.01
CA LYS A 125 20.80 13.11 -6.14
C LYS A 125 19.76 12.01 -6.03
N TYR A 126 20.22 10.77 -6.14
CA TYR A 126 19.35 9.62 -5.92
C TYR A 126 19.26 9.37 -4.41
N ASP A 127 18.05 9.26 -3.89
CA ASP A 127 17.81 9.07 -2.47
C ASP A 127 18.06 7.60 -2.08
N THR A 128 19.05 7.36 -1.23
CA THR A 128 19.40 6.02 -0.73
C THR A 128 19.05 5.82 0.74
N ASP A 129 18.38 6.78 1.37
CA ASP A 129 18.16 6.76 2.82
C ASP A 129 17.00 5.84 3.25
N PHE A 130 16.23 5.34 2.28
CA PHE A 130 15.23 4.32 2.54
C PHE A 130 15.90 2.96 2.75
N SER A 131 15.40 2.19 3.72
CA SER A 131 15.82 0.79 3.96
C SER A 131 15.42 -0.17 2.83
N ASP A 132 14.99 0.36 1.68
CA ASP A 132 14.50 -0.36 0.53
C ASP A 132 15.68 -0.60 -0.42
N PRO A 133 15.88 -1.82 -0.94
CA PRO A 133 17.04 -2.18 -1.78
C PRO A 133 17.16 -1.44 -3.12
N ASN A 134 16.25 -0.53 -3.47
CA ASN A 134 16.26 0.12 -4.79
C ASN A 134 17.54 0.91 -5.07
N THR A 135 18.12 0.63 -6.23
CA THR A 135 19.29 1.32 -6.75
C THR A 135 18.94 2.27 -7.90
N VAL A 136 19.77 3.31 -8.09
CA VAL A 136 19.68 4.19 -9.27
C VAL A 136 19.73 3.39 -10.58
N HIS A 137 20.46 2.28 -10.61
CA HIS A 137 20.59 1.40 -11.76
C HIS A 137 19.26 0.71 -12.09
N GLU A 138 18.55 0.18 -11.08
CA GLU A 138 17.22 -0.43 -11.29
C GLU A 138 16.20 0.59 -11.75
N CYS A 139 16.21 1.80 -11.21
CA CYS A 139 15.35 2.86 -11.71
C CYS A 139 15.64 3.17 -13.18
N GLN A 140 16.91 3.35 -13.56
CA GLN A 140 17.29 3.68 -14.94
C GLN A 140 16.91 2.62 -15.97
N LYS A 141 16.68 1.36 -15.57
CA LYS A 141 16.18 0.31 -16.46
C LYS A 141 14.76 0.58 -16.96
N ILE A 142 13.93 1.27 -16.18
CA ILE A 142 12.52 1.54 -16.52
C ILE A 142 12.23 3.03 -16.70
N LEU A 143 12.93 3.90 -15.98
CA LEU A 143 12.77 5.34 -16.00
C LEU A 143 14.15 5.98 -16.14
N GLN A 144 14.60 6.12 -17.39
CA GLN A 144 15.90 6.69 -17.69
C GLN A 144 15.83 8.20 -17.53
N ARG A 145 16.64 8.74 -16.61
CA ARG A 145 16.81 10.18 -16.44
C ARG A 145 17.54 10.79 -17.64
N ALA A 146 17.15 12.01 -18.00
CA ALA A 146 17.78 12.81 -19.03
C ALA A 146 19.25 13.08 -18.73
N ARG A 147 20.08 13.01 -19.78
CA ARG A 147 21.54 13.14 -19.67
C ARG A 147 22.01 14.56 -19.39
N TRP A 148 21.20 15.57 -19.66
CA TRP A 148 21.59 16.96 -19.44
C TRP A 148 21.63 17.35 -17.95
N LEU A 149 20.97 16.56 -17.09
CA LEU A 149 20.91 16.75 -15.64
C LEU A 149 22.20 16.23 -14.97
N PRO A 150 23.07 17.12 -14.47
CA PRO A 150 24.31 16.73 -13.78
C PRO A 150 24.04 16.11 -12.42
N SER A 151 24.82 15.08 -12.07
CA SER A 151 24.71 14.41 -10.77
C SER A 151 25.42 15.20 -9.66
N TRP A 152 24.81 15.28 -8.49
CA TRP A 152 25.40 15.89 -7.31
C TRP A 152 26.71 15.19 -6.93
N ASP A 153 26.69 13.85 -6.84
CA ASP A 153 27.84 13.09 -6.35
C ASP A 153 29.07 13.20 -7.25
N GLU A 154 28.87 13.40 -8.56
CA GLU A 154 29.97 13.64 -9.51
C GLU A 154 30.42 15.11 -9.54
N TRP A 155 29.47 16.05 -9.57
CA TRP A 155 29.77 17.45 -9.87
C TRP A 155 30.06 18.28 -8.63
N ALA A 156 29.50 17.96 -7.46
CA ALA A 156 29.76 18.71 -6.24
C ALA A 156 31.26 18.74 -5.87
N PRO A 157 32.01 17.62 -5.90
CA PRO A 157 33.45 17.65 -5.65
C PRO A 157 34.24 18.44 -6.72
N ARG A 158 33.84 18.34 -7.99
CA ARG A 158 34.52 19.03 -9.11
C ARG A 158 34.35 20.54 -9.07
N LEU A 159 33.18 21.00 -8.63
CA LEU A 159 32.82 22.40 -8.51
C LEU A 159 33.12 22.98 -7.11
N ASN A 160 33.69 22.16 -6.22
CA ASN A 160 33.96 22.50 -4.82
C ASN A 160 32.74 23.12 -4.12
N LEU A 161 31.57 22.47 -4.26
CA LEU A 161 30.32 22.95 -3.69
C LEU A 161 30.25 22.66 -2.20
N THR A 162 29.72 23.61 -1.43
CA THR A 162 29.38 23.39 -0.03
C THR A 162 28.14 22.51 0.12
N GLU A 163 27.94 21.97 1.32
CA GLU A 163 26.68 21.30 1.68
C GLU A 163 25.47 22.20 1.39
N PRO A 164 24.38 21.63 0.87
CA PRO A 164 23.22 22.38 0.42
C PRO A 164 22.43 22.91 1.61
N ILE A 165 21.96 24.16 1.51
CA ILE A 165 21.23 24.83 2.61
C ILE A 165 19.71 24.77 2.35
N PRO A 166 18.89 24.29 3.30
CA PRO A 166 17.43 24.32 3.17
C PRO A 166 16.87 25.75 3.15
N ILE A 167 15.93 26.04 2.26
CA ILE A 167 15.23 27.33 2.18
C ILE A 167 13.77 27.20 2.66
N GLU A 168 13.33 28.16 3.48
CA GLU A 168 11.98 28.18 4.09
C GLU A 168 10.91 28.89 3.24
N MET A 169 11.32 29.58 2.18
CA MET A 169 10.46 30.45 1.35
C MET A 169 9.87 31.65 2.11
N ASP A 170 10.65 32.22 3.04
CA ASP A 170 10.32 33.49 3.71
C ASP A 170 10.65 34.71 2.82
N PRO A 171 9.65 35.55 2.45
CA PRO A 171 9.87 36.74 1.62
C PRO A 171 10.89 37.72 2.22
N LEU A 172 11.05 37.76 3.54
CA LEU A 172 11.98 38.67 4.22
C LEU A 172 13.45 38.23 4.10
N ARG A 173 13.70 36.98 3.72
CA ARG A 173 15.04 36.37 3.66
C ARG A 173 15.50 36.09 2.23
N ILE A 174 14.82 36.61 1.21
CA ILE A 174 15.16 36.38 -0.22
C ILE A 174 16.62 36.74 -0.51
N GLN A 175 17.09 37.89 -0.02
CA GLN A 175 18.47 38.33 -0.25
C GLN A 175 19.51 37.39 0.38
N GLU A 176 19.21 36.85 1.57
CA GLU A 176 20.05 35.85 2.24
C GLU A 176 20.08 34.54 1.43
N TYR A 177 18.91 34.04 1.03
CA TYR A 177 18.80 32.81 0.23
C TYR A 177 19.49 32.92 -1.13
N GLN A 178 19.48 34.10 -1.74
CA GLN A 178 20.20 34.40 -2.97
C GLN A 178 21.73 34.44 -2.80
N GLN A 179 22.28 34.42 -1.60
CA GLN A 179 23.74 34.36 -1.40
C GLN A 179 24.27 32.93 -1.33
N TYR A 180 23.42 31.96 -1.00
CA TYR A 180 23.83 30.56 -0.88
C TYR A 180 24.19 29.96 -2.24
N GLN A 181 25.36 29.33 -2.31
CA GLN A 181 25.87 28.66 -3.50
C GLN A 181 24.96 27.49 -3.89
N THR A 182 24.63 26.62 -2.93
CA THR A 182 23.80 25.44 -3.15
C THR A 182 22.65 25.41 -2.14
N VAL A 183 21.45 25.14 -2.62
CA VAL A 183 20.24 25.15 -1.79
C VAL A 183 19.39 23.91 -2.01
N VAL A 184 18.55 23.59 -1.03
CA VAL A 184 17.44 22.62 -1.17
C VAL A 184 16.15 23.39 -0.93
N PHE A 185 15.21 23.31 -1.87
CA PHE A 185 13.88 23.91 -1.67
C PHE A 185 12.99 22.99 -0.83
N PRO A 186 11.81 23.44 -0.37
CA PRO A 186 10.88 22.58 0.37
C PRO A 186 10.52 21.31 -0.41
N MET A 187 10.49 20.18 0.30
CA MET A 187 10.26 18.84 -0.26
C MET A 187 9.25 18.07 0.59
N ILE A 188 8.70 16.99 0.04
CA ILE A 188 7.77 16.16 0.82
C ILE A 188 8.51 15.45 1.98
N PRO A 189 7.85 15.22 3.13
CA PRO A 189 8.49 14.62 4.31
C PRO A 189 9.09 13.23 4.07
N ASP A 190 8.54 12.51 3.10
CA ASP A 190 8.90 11.13 2.81
C ASP A 190 10.39 10.97 2.46
N GLN A 191 10.98 11.89 1.70
CA GLN A 191 12.36 11.77 1.18
C GLN A 191 13.42 11.94 2.27
N MET A 192 13.10 12.62 3.37
CA MET A 192 14.14 13.01 4.35
C MET A 192 13.61 12.99 5.77
N SER A 193 12.96 11.89 6.17
CA SER A 193 12.39 11.71 7.52
C SER A 193 13.38 12.01 8.66
N ARG A 194 14.69 11.82 8.42
CA ARG A 194 15.78 12.09 9.36
C ARG A 194 16.18 13.57 9.45
N HIS A 195 15.93 14.34 8.39
CA HIS A 195 16.32 15.74 8.33
C HIS A 195 15.14 16.65 8.71
N LYS A 196 14.91 16.75 10.02
CA LYS A 196 13.85 17.59 10.63
C LYS A 196 13.88 19.06 10.20
N GLN A 197 15.01 19.51 9.62
CA GLN A 197 15.25 20.87 9.14
C GLN A 197 14.58 21.23 7.80
N PHE A 198 14.08 20.26 7.03
CA PHE A 198 13.40 20.56 5.77
C PHE A 198 11.93 20.91 5.98
N PHE A 199 11.47 21.92 5.24
CA PHE A 199 10.09 22.38 5.26
C PHE A 199 9.21 21.38 4.53
N ARG A 200 8.19 20.91 5.24
CA ARG A 200 7.27 19.88 4.78
C ARG A 200 6.24 20.48 3.84
N VAL A 201 6.24 20.01 2.60
CA VAL A 201 5.18 20.29 1.62
C VAL A 201 4.39 19.03 1.33
N ASP A 202 3.13 19.21 0.93
CA ASP A 202 2.34 18.17 0.29
C ASP A 202 2.83 18.00 -1.15
N TRP A 203 2.65 16.82 -1.75
CA TRP A 203 3.00 16.59 -3.15
C TRP A 203 2.17 17.46 -4.11
N ARG A 204 1.01 17.97 -3.65
CA ARG A 204 0.19 18.97 -4.38
C ARG A 204 0.68 20.42 -4.26
N ASP A 205 1.61 20.70 -3.35
CA ASP A 205 2.06 22.06 -3.12
C ASP A 205 3.08 22.48 -4.19
N ASP A 206 2.58 23.07 -5.27
CA ASP A 206 3.43 23.75 -6.26
C ASP A 206 3.77 25.20 -5.80
N PRO A 207 4.80 25.83 -6.39
CA PRO A 207 5.17 27.23 -6.10
C PRO A 207 4.04 28.27 -6.14
N MET A 208 2.98 28.03 -6.90
CA MET A 208 1.83 28.94 -7.03
C MET A 208 0.64 28.56 -6.14
N HIS A 209 0.62 27.35 -5.56
CA HIS A 209 -0.48 26.87 -4.72
C HIS A 209 -0.61 27.69 -3.41
N LYS A 210 0.48 27.77 -2.65
CA LYS A 210 0.50 28.40 -1.31
C LYS A 210 0.58 29.92 -1.39
N ARG A 211 -0.18 30.61 -0.54
CA ARG A 211 -0.16 32.09 -0.45
C ARG A 211 1.24 32.62 -0.14
N ASN A 212 1.94 32.01 0.80
CA ASN A 212 3.29 32.44 1.20
C ASN A 212 4.30 32.25 0.06
N HIS A 213 4.20 31.16 -0.71
CA HIS A 213 5.05 30.94 -1.88
C HIS A 213 4.80 32.00 -2.97
N ARG A 214 3.53 32.35 -3.23
CA ARG A 214 3.21 33.46 -4.14
C ARG A 214 3.76 34.79 -3.66
N GLN A 215 3.64 35.11 -2.37
CA GLN A 215 4.22 36.33 -1.79
C GLN A 215 5.75 36.34 -1.91
N TYR A 216 6.39 35.19 -1.71
CA TYR A 216 7.81 35.01 -1.92
C TYR A 216 8.21 35.32 -3.37
N ILE A 217 7.53 34.71 -4.35
CA ILE A 217 7.78 34.97 -5.79
C ILE A 217 7.57 36.44 -6.14
N MET A 218 6.52 37.08 -5.62
CA MET A 218 6.23 38.50 -5.88
C MET A 218 7.23 39.45 -5.22
N ALA A 219 8.02 38.99 -4.26
CA ALA A 219 9.11 39.74 -3.65
C ALA A 219 10.47 39.46 -4.31
N MET A 220 10.54 38.55 -5.28
CA MET A 220 11.71 38.34 -6.14
C MET A 220 11.81 39.41 -7.23
N ASP A 221 12.87 39.35 -8.05
CA ASP A 221 13.03 40.26 -9.18
C ASP A 221 12.01 40.02 -10.32
N ASP A 222 11.86 41.01 -11.20
CA ASP A 222 10.92 40.94 -12.32
C ASP A 222 11.20 39.78 -13.28
N ALA A 223 12.45 39.33 -13.39
CA ALA A 223 12.80 38.23 -14.28
C ALA A 223 12.25 36.91 -13.74
N ALA A 224 12.35 36.67 -12.44
CA ALA A 224 11.73 35.54 -11.75
C ALA A 224 10.21 35.57 -11.91
N ILE A 225 9.56 36.72 -11.66
CA ILE A 225 8.09 36.86 -11.81
C ILE A 225 7.65 36.56 -13.24
N ARG A 226 8.33 37.13 -14.25
CA ARG A 226 8.02 36.85 -15.67
C ARG A 226 8.26 35.38 -16.03
N ARG A 227 9.34 34.78 -15.55
CA ARG A 227 9.64 33.36 -15.80
C ARG A 227 8.56 32.47 -15.20
N THR A 228 8.13 32.72 -13.96
CA THR A 228 7.00 32.03 -13.33
C THR A 228 5.73 32.16 -14.16
N GLY A 229 5.37 33.39 -14.57
CA GLY A 229 4.18 33.61 -15.40
C GLY A 229 4.21 32.86 -16.73
N ARG A 230 5.39 32.72 -17.34
CA ARG A 230 5.58 31.95 -18.59
C ARG A 230 5.49 30.43 -18.36
N LEU A 231 6.08 29.91 -17.29
CA LEU A 231 6.03 28.48 -16.93
C LEU A 231 4.61 27.99 -16.67
N TYR A 232 3.81 28.80 -15.97
CA TYR A 232 2.44 28.44 -15.57
C TYR A 232 1.37 28.78 -16.62
N ARG A 233 1.76 29.23 -17.82
CA ARG A 233 0.82 29.75 -18.82
C ARG A 233 -0.27 28.75 -19.21
N TYR A 234 0.05 27.46 -19.24
CA TYR A 234 -0.87 26.38 -19.61
C TYR A 234 -1.35 25.56 -18.39
N GLY A 235 -1.16 26.06 -17.18
CA GLY A 235 -1.52 25.37 -15.94
C GLY A 235 -0.41 24.46 -15.41
N ILE A 236 -0.62 23.96 -14.19
CA ILE A 236 0.35 23.12 -13.48
C ILE A 236 0.43 21.72 -14.10
N ASP A 237 -0.69 21.15 -14.55
CA ASP A 237 -0.74 19.81 -15.13
C ASP A 237 0.18 19.70 -16.35
N TYR A 238 0.09 20.67 -17.26
CA TYR A 238 0.98 20.79 -18.42
C TYR A 238 2.44 20.92 -18.02
N LEU A 239 2.74 21.80 -17.05
CA LEU A 239 4.10 22.08 -16.60
C LEU A 239 4.76 20.83 -16.00
N LEU A 240 4.05 20.08 -15.17
CA LEU A 240 4.56 18.85 -14.58
C LEU A 240 4.70 17.73 -15.61
N GLY A 241 3.75 17.59 -16.55
CA GLY A 241 3.85 16.66 -17.67
C GLY A 241 5.06 16.95 -18.57
N MET A 242 5.29 18.22 -18.89
CA MET A 242 6.47 18.69 -19.62
C MET A 242 7.76 18.32 -18.87
N LEU A 243 7.84 18.64 -17.58
CA LEU A 243 9.01 18.31 -16.76
C LEU A 243 9.24 16.80 -16.69
N PHE A 244 8.18 15.99 -16.57
CA PHE A 244 8.30 14.54 -16.61
C PHE A 244 8.94 14.06 -17.92
N ARG A 245 8.44 14.51 -19.07
CA ARG A 245 8.96 14.11 -20.40
C ARG A 245 10.38 14.60 -20.65
N GLU A 246 10.73 15.77 -20.14
CA GLU A 246 12.07 16.35 -20.30
C GLU A 246 13.11 15.77 -19.33
N PHE A 247 12.66 15.29 -18.17
CA PHE A 247 13.55 14.74 -17.14
C PHE A 247 13.69 13.24 -17.27
N PHE A 248 12.70 12.55 -17.84
CA PHE A 248 12.65 11.10 -17.89
C PHE A 248 12.15 10.56 -19.23
N THR A 249 12.75 9.44 -19.63
CA THR A 249 12.27 8.57 -20.70
C THR A 249 11.85 7.24 -20.07
N ILE A 250 10.60 6.82 -20.29
CA ILE A 250 10.13 5.52 -19.81
C ILE A 250 10.56 4.44 -20.82
N HIS A 251 11.32 3.44 -20.35
CA HIS A 251 11.72 2.25 -21.11
C HIS A 251 10.72 1.12 -20.91
N ALA A 252 9.51 1.30 -21.43
CA ALA A 252 8.49 0.26 -21.44
C ALA A 252 8.19 -0.13 -22.90
N PRO A 253 8.30 -1.42 -23.28
CA PRO A 253 7.83 -1.88 -24.58
C PRO A 253 6.31 -1.85 -24.58
N VAL A 254 5.72 -0.69 -24.89
CA VAL A 254 4.27 -0.57 -25.05
C VAL A 254 3.95 -0.83 -26.52
N SER A 255 3.40 -2.01 -26.82
CA SER A 255 3.14 -2.46 -28.19
C SER A 255 1.73 -2.16 -28.71
N PHE A 256 0.93 -1.38 -27.98
CA PHE A 256 -0.41 -1.02 -28.44
C PHE A 256 -0.37 0.28 -29.26
N GLN A 257 -0.65 0.17 -30.56
CA GLN A 257 -0.77 1.33 -31.44
C GLN A 257 -2.24 1.76 -31.51
N THR A 258 -2.47 3.05 -31.34
CA THR A 258 -3.77 3.69 -31.54
C THR A 258 -3.70 4.65 -32.70
N GLU A 259 -4.80 4.74 -33.43
CA GLU A 259 -4.95 5.71 -34.50
C GLU A 259 -5.36 7.07 -33.92
N ALA A 260 -5.07 8.15 -34.64
CA ALA A 260 -5.37 9.51 -34.19
C ALA A 260 -6.88 9.77 -33.97
N ASP A 261 -7.74 8.97 -34.61
CA ASP A 261 -9.21 9.05 -34.53
C ASP A 261 -9.82 8.08 -33.50
N ASP A 262 -9.01 7.28 -32.81
CA ASP A 262 -9.49 6.36 -31.78
C ASP A 262 -9.99 7.12 -30.54
N PHE A 263 -11.09 6.66 -29.94
CA PHE A 263 -11.57 7.17 -28.66
C PHE A 263 -10.86 6.43 -27.52
N THR A 264 -9.92 7.11 -26.87
CA THR A 264 -9.04 6.52 -25.87
C THR A 264 -9.26 7.14 -24.48
N VAL A 265 -9.52 6.30 -23.49
CA VAL A 265 -9.73 6.72 -22.09
C VAL A 265 -8.61 6.17 -21.21
N ALA A 266 -8.03 7.00 -20.35
CA ALA A 266 -7.15 6.56 -19.28
C ALA A 266 -7.96 6.40 -18.00
N LEU A 267 -7.95 5.20 -17.42
CA LEU A 267 -8.60 4.91 -16.15
C LEU A 267 -7.56 4.44 -15.13
N HIS A 268 -7.49 5.13 -14.01
CA HIS A 268 -6.70 4.72 -12.86
C HIS A 268 -7.60 4.53 -11.63
N SER A 269 -7.73 3.28 -11.22
CA SER A 269 -8.43 2.89 -9.98
C SER A 269 -7.42 2.51 -8.91
N ARG A 270 -7.50 3.17 -7.75
CA ARG A 270 -6.57 2.97 -6.62
C ARG A 270 -7.32 2.44 -5.40
N HIS A 271 -6.78 1.40 -4.77
CA HIS A 271 -7.36 0.77 -3.58
C HIS A 271 -6.41 0.89 -2.39
N THR A 272 -6.64 1.85 -1.48
CA THR A 272 -5.69 2.10 -0.38
C THR A 272 -5.87 1.21 0.85
N VAL A 273 -6.92 0.40 0.90
CA VAL A 273 -7.11 -0.56 1.98
C VAL A 273 -6.71 -1.95 1.51
N VAL A 274 -5.85 -2.61 2.29
CA VAL A 274 -5.28 -3.93 1.96
C VAL A 274 -6.37 -4.95 1.64
N GLY A 275 -7.42 -5.05 2.45
CA GLY A 275 -8.47 -6.03 2.20
C GLY A 275 -9.50 -5.64 1.15
N ASP A 276 -9.42 -4.46 0.54
CA ASP A 276 -10.17 -4.24 -0.70
C ASP A 276 -9.47 -4.99 -1.82
N ASP A 277 -10.07 -6.04 -2.36
CA ASP A 277 -9.51 -6.82 -3.47
C ASP A 277 -9.81 -6.20 -4.85
N GLY A 278 -10.58 -5.12 -4.88
CA GLY A 278 -10.99 -4.46 -6.12
C GLY A 278 -12.16 -5.12 -6.85
N SER A 279 -12.93 -5.98 -6.18
CA SER A 279 -14.14 -6.61 -6.74
C SER A 279 -15.33 -5.64 -6.92
N PHE A 280 -15.25 -4.41 -6.39
CA PHE A 280 -16.31 -3.40 -6.50
C PHE A 280 -15.89 -2.30 -7.47
N ILE A 281 -16.43 -2.32 -8.69
CA ILE A 281 -16.07 -1.38 -9.78
C ILE A 281 -17.22 -0.42 -10.17
N THR A 282 -18.18 -0.20 -9.26
CA THR A 282 -19.41 0.55 -9.57
C THR A 282 -19.14 2.02 -9.91
N ASP A 283 -18.18 2.66 -9.25
CA ASP A 283 -17.87 4.07 -9.51
C ASP A 283 -17.09 4.24 -10.83
N GLU A 284 -16.19 3.32 -11.14
CA GLU A 284 -15.45 3.24 -12.39
C GLU A 284 -16.39 3.08 -13.59
N THR A 285 -17.30 2.11 -13.51
CA THR A 285 -18.29 1.82 -14.56
C THR A 285 -19.25 2.99 -14.75
N ARG A 286 -19.75 3.62 -13.68
CA ARG A 286 -20.59 4.83 -13.78
C ARG A 286 -19.86 5.98 -14.49
N CYS A 287 -18.58 6.19 -14.17
CA CYS A 287 -17.77 7.20 -14.83
C CYS A 287 -17.57 6.90 -16.32
N LEU A 288 -17.24 5.65 -16.64
CA LEU A 288 -17.09 5.21 -18.02
C LEU A 288 -18.39 5.34 -18.81
N GLU A 289 -19.55 4.97 -18.25
CA GLU A 289 -20.84 5.15 -18.92
C GLU A 289 -21.07 6.61 -19.32
N THR A 290 -20.80 7.53 -18.39
CA THR A 290 -20.96 8.97 -18.66
C THR A 290 -20.06 9.46 -19.80
N LEU A 291 -18.80 9.01 -19.83
CA LEU A 291 -17.84 9.42 -20.86
C LEU A 291 -18.11 8.76 -22.22
N LEU A 292 -18.51 7.48 -22.22
CA LEU A 292 -18.74 6.70 -23.43
C LEU A 292 -19.99 7.15 -24.20
N LEU A 293 -20.97 7.77 -23.53
CA LEU A 293 -22.14 8.37 -24.18
C LEU A 293 -21.79 9.48 -25.19
N ASN A 294 -20.64 10.14 -25.00
CA ASN A 294 -20.20 11.24 -25.87
C ASN A 294 -19.34 10.76 -27.05
N ARG A 295 -19.07 9.46 -27.19
CA ARG A 295 -18.22 8.95 -28.27
C ARG A 295 -18.97 8.94 -29.60
N THR A 296 -18.27 9.26 -30.69
CA THR A 296 -18.77 9.05 -32.06
C THR A 296 -18.82 7.56 -32.37
N GLN A 297 -19.93 7.06 -32.93
CA GLN A 297 -20.14 5.62 -33.18
C GLN A 297 -19.06 4.97 -34.06
N SER A 298 -18.37 5.74 -34.91
CA SER A 298 -17.33 5.25 -35.83
C SER A 298 -15.95 5.06 -35.19
N ALA A 299 -15.68 5.66 -34.03
CA ALA A 299 -14.36 5.59 -33.40
C ALA A 299 -14.21 4.26 -32.64
N LYS A 300 -13.06 3.59 -32.82
CA LYS A 300 -12.67 2.46 -31.99
C LYS A 300 -12.56 2.93 -30.53
N CYS A 301 -13.13 2.18 -29.60
CA CYS A 301 -13.11 2.51 -28.18
C CYS A 301 -12.04 1.70 -27.46
N ILE A 302 -11.09 2.38 -26.84
CA ILE A 302 -10.00 1.77 -26.07
C ILE A 302 -9.96 2.43 -24.69
N VAL A 303 -9.91 1.60 -23.65
CA VAL A 303 -9.75 2.08 -22.28
C VAL A 303 -8.48 1.48 -21.71
N TYR A 304 -7.50 2.32 -21.45
CA TYR A 304 -6.27 1.93 -20.80
C TYR A 304 -6.49 1.86 -19.28
N LEU A 305 -6.22 0.71 -18.69
CA LEU A 305 -6.54 0.38 -17.32
C LEU A 305 -5.27 0.33 -16.47
N MET A 306 -5.28 1.09 -15.39
CA MET A 306 -4.26 1.10 -14.35
C MET A 306 -4.91 0.84 -13.01
N SER A 307 -4.63 -0.30 -12.39
CA SER A 307 -5.08 -0.58 -11.02
C SER A 307 -4.07 -1.41 -10.26
N ASP A 308 -4.01 -1.14 -8.96
CA ASP A 308 -3.26 -1.93 -7.99
C ASP A 308 -4.02 -3.19 -7.54
N ARG A 309 -5.15 -3.51 -8.17
CA ARG A 309 -5.95 -4.71 -7.93
C ARG A 309 -6.25 -5.47 -9.22
N PRO A 310 -5.79 -6.73 -9.34
CA PRO A 310 -6.06 -7.56 -10.53
C PRO A 310 -7.55 -7.75 -10.80
N SER A 311 -8.36 -7.94 -9.75
CA SER A 311 -9.82 -8.13 -9.90
C SER A 311 -10.50 -6.92 -10.55
N THR A 312 -10.06 -5.70 -10.22
CA THR A 312 -10.59 -4.49 -10.85
C THR A 312 -10.30 -4.47 -12.35
N VAL A 313 -9.07 -4.80 -12.75
CA VAL A 313 -8.70 -4.85 -14.17
C VAL A 313 -9.51 -5.91 -14.91
N HIS A 314 -9.63 -7.11 -14.35
CA HIS A 314 -10.38 -8.20 -14.96
C HIS A 314 -11.86 -7.85 -15.15
N LEU A 315 -12.54 -7.40 -14.08
CA LEU A 315 -13.96 -7.03 -14.14
C LEU A 315 -14.21 -5.84 -15.08
N LEU A 316 -13.29 -4.88 -15.15
CA LEU A 316 -13.40 -3.76 -16.10
C LEU A 316 -13.22 -4.21 -17.54
N LYS A 317 -12.29 -5.15 -17.83
CA LYS A 317 -12.14 -5.71 -19.19
C LYS A 317 -13.44 -6.39 -19.64
N GLU A 318 -14.02 -7.27 -18.81
CA GLU A 318 -15.30 -7.93 -19.12
C GLU A 318 -16.43 -6.91 -19.36
N TRP A 319 -16.57 -5.93 -18.47
CA TRP A 319 -17.60 -4.90 -18.59
C TRP A 319 -17.46 -4.04 -19.86
N LEU A 320 -16.22 -3.79 -20.31
CA LEU A 320 -15.90 -3.03 -21.52
C LEU A 320 -16.17 -3.83 -22.80
N GLU A 321 -15.91 -5.13 -22.79
CA GLU A 321 -16.19 -6.02 -23.93
C GLU A 321 -17.69 -6.01 -24.29
N ASP A 322 -18.57 -6.06 -23.28
CA ASP A 322 -20.03 -5.93 -23.44
C ASP A 322 -20.48 -4.62 -24.11
N ARG A 323 -19.60 -3.61 -24.18
CA ARG A 323 -19.88 -2.27 -24.72
C ARG A 323 -19.06 -1.95 -25.98
N ASN A 324 -18.52 -2.96 -26.64
CA ASN A 324 -17.66 -2.82 -27.82
C ASN A 324 -16.49 -1.85 -27.55
N CYS A 325 -15.88 -1.96 -26.37
CA CYS A 325 -14.65 -1.28 -25.99
C CYS A 325 -13.57 -2.31 -25.66
N THR A 326 -12.31 -1.99 -25.96
CA THR A 326 -11.17 -2.84 -25.59
C THR A 326 -10.53 -2.30 -24.32
N GLY A 327 -10.57 -3.08 -23.23
CA GLY A 327 -9.80 -2.81 -22.02
C GLY A 327 -8.35 -3.25 -22.19
N VAL A 328 -7.41 -2.31 -22.17
CA VAL A 328 -5.97 -2.57 -22.34
C VAL A 328 -5.27 -2.35 -21.00
N SER A 329 -4.61 -3.39 -20.49
CA SER A 329 -3.76 -3.31 -19.30
C SER A 329 -2.43 -3.95 -19.59
N ASN A 330 -1.45 -3.71 -18.73
CA ASN A 330 -0.22 -4.47 -18.77
C ASN A 330 -0.46 -5.87 -18.20
N ASP A 331 -0.41 -6.91 -19.03
CA ASP A 331 -0.82 -8.27 -18.66
C ASP A 331 0.20 -9.00 -17.74
N ASP A 332 1.31 -8.35 -17.41
CA ASP A 332 2.41 -8.85 -16.58
C ASP A 332 2.07 -9.04 -15.08
N TYR A 333 0.79 -9.02 -14.68
CA TYR A 333 0.36 -9.23 -13.29
C TYR A 333 0.85 -10.56 -12.69
N ALA A 334 1.04 -11.59 -13.52
CA ALA A 334 1.48 -12.90 -13.06
C ALA A 334 2.99 -13.01 -12.79
N SER A 335 3.82 -12.16 -13.42
CA SER A 335 5.28 -12.35 -13.46
C SER A 335 6.05 -11.63 -12.33
N MET A 336 5.42 -10.70 -11.60
CA MET A 336 6.09 -9.91 -10.55
C MET A 336 5.75 -10.33 -9.10
N ALA A 337 5.50 -11.64 -8.96
CA ALA A 337 5.44 -12.47 -7.76
C ALA A 337 6.39 -12.12 -6.57
N SER A 338 7.50 -11.43 -6.83
CA SER A 338 8.72 -11.45 -6.01
C SER A 338 9.01 -10.19 -5.17
N SER A 339 8.16 -9.15 -5.18
CA SER A 339 8.39 -7.98 -4.32
C SER A 339 8.24 -8.32 -2.82
N PRO A 340 9.08 -7.74 -1.92
CA PRO A 340 9.00 -7.96 -0.48
C PRO A 340 7.58 -7.71 0.05
N LEU A 341 7.09 -8.61 0.92
CA LEU A 341 5.72 -8.63 1.42
C LEU A 341 5.23 -7.27 1.96
N LEU A 342 6.07 -6.52 2.65
CA LEU A 342 5.71 -5.25 3.30
C LEU A 342 5.28 -4.14 2.32
N PHE A 343 5.75 -4.14 1.07
CA PHE A 343 5.35 -3.12 0.07
C PHE A 343 4.09 -3.49 -0.70
N ARG A 344 3.69 -4.77 -0.67
CA ARG A 344 2.55 -5.28 -1.44
C ARG A 344 1.21 -4.87 -0.85
N ASP A 345 1.14 -4.79 0.47
CA ASP A 345 -0.13 -4.64 1.17
C ASP A 345 -0.82 -3.32 0.81
N GLU A 346 -0.07 -2.20 0.77
CA GLU A 346 -0.66 -0.90 0.42
C GLU A 346 -0.73 -0.67 -1.09
N HIS A 347 0.26 -1.11 -1.87
CA HIS A 347 0.46 -0.69 -3.27
C HIS A 347 0.08 -1.74 -4.31
N GLY A 348 -0.51 -2.87 -3.88
CA GLY A 348 -0.91 -3.96 -4.75
C GLY A 348 0.26 -4.86 -5.15
N PRO A 349 0.02 -5.82 -6.08
CA PRO A 349 1.03 -6.81 -6.46
C PRO A 349 2.16 -6.21 -7.32
N ASN A 350 1.91 -5.06 -7.97
CA ASN A 350 2.78 -4.46 -8.98
C ASN A 350 3.29 -3.05 -8.61
N PRO A 351 3.83 -2.82 -7.40
CA PRO A 351 4.41 -1.53 -7.07
C PRO A 351 5.68 -1.28 -7.89
N GLY A 352 6.13 -0.02 -7.90
CA GLY A 352 7.40 0.34 -8.48
C GLY A 352 7.47 0.16 -10.00
N VAL A 353 8.18 -0.87 -10.47
CA VAL A 353 8.40 -1.09 -11.92
C VAL A 353 7.07 -1.33 -12.63
N GLY A 354 6.18 -2.11 -12.02
CA GLY A 354 4.83 -2.36 -12.54
C GLY A 354 4.05 -1.05 -12.71
N PHE A 355 4.00 -0.23 -11.66
CA PHE A 355 3.42 1.12 -11.70
C PHE A 355 3.96 1.97 -12.87
N ILE A 356 5.28 2.02 -13.09
CA ILE A 356 5.86 2.84 -14.18
C ILE A 356 5.50 2.28 -15.56
N ARG A 357 5.41 0.95 -15.72
CA ARG A 357 4.96 0.33 -16.97
C ARG A 357 3.49 0.62 -17.24
N ASP A 358 2.65 0.52 -16.21
CA ASP A 358 1.23 0.85 -16.34
C ASP A 358 1.06 2.34 -16.66
N LEU A 359 1.83 3.22 -16.02
CA LEU A 359 1.85 4.65 -16.34
C LEU A 359 2.25 4.89 -17.81
N ALA A 360 3.26 4.17 -18.32
CA ALA A 360 3.69 4.27 -19.72
C ALA A 360 2.58 3.87 -20.70
N LEU A 361 1.85 2.80 -20.38
CA LEU A 361 0.74 2.31 -21.18
C LEU A 361 -0.45 3.27 -21.13
N VAL A 362 -0.88 3.65 -19.91
CA VAL A 362 -2.11 4.40 -19.70
C VAL A 362 -1.97 5.87 -20.09
N SER A 363 -0.75 6.43 -20.05
CA SER A 363 -0.47 7.79 -20.55
C SER A 363 -0.65 7.96 -22.07
N GLN A 364 -0.94 6.89 -22.81
CA GLN A 364 -1.26 6.95 -24.24
C GLN A 364 -2.68 7.44 -24.54
N ALA A 365 -3.56 7.54 -23.53
CA ALA A 365 -4.90 8.05 -23.73
C ALA A 365 -4.90 9.53 -24.20
N ARG A 366 -5.91 9.91 -24.97
CA ARG A 366 -6.07 11.26 -25.54
C ARG A 366 -7.47 11.85 -25.37
N SER A 367 -8.50 11.02 -25.19
CA SER A 367 -9.89 11.47 -25.27
C SER A 367 -10.54 11.75 -23.92
N ALA A 368 -10.25 10.98 -22.87
CA ALA A 368 -10.80 11.22 -21.53
C ALA A 368 -9.96 10.62 -20.39
N LEU A 369 -10.22 11.06 -19.17
CA LEU A 369 -9.61 10.59 -17.93
C LEU A 369 -10.66 10.10 -16.92
N VAL A 370 -10.35 9.03 -16.20
CA VAL A 370 -11.12 8.53 -15.04
C VAL A 370 -10.13 8.27 -13.90
N GLY A 371 -10.36 8.88 -12.73
CA GLY A 371 -9.51 8.64 -11.57
C GLY A 371 -9.76 9.58 -10.40
N ASP A 372 -8.98 9.39 -9.33
CA ASP A 372 -9.04 10.21 -8.12
C ASP A 372 -7.92 11.27 -8.15
N PRO A 373 -8.24 12.57 -8.34
CA PRO A 373 -7.26 13.68 -8.29
C PRO A 373 -6.69 13.85 -6.89
N GLY A 374 -7.26 13.14 -5.91
CA GLY A 374 -6.72 13.00 -4.59
C GLY A 374 -5.43 12.18 -4.52
N ARG A 375 -5.01 11.51 -5.61
CA ARG A 375 -3.89 10.57 -5.65
C ARG A 375 -2.76 11.07 -6.55
N SER A 376 -1.56 11.09 -6.01
CA SER A 376 -0.35 11.44 -6.78
C SER A 376 -0.13 10.53 -7.98
N SER A 377 -0.42 9.23 -7.88
CA SER A 377 -0.34 8.33 -9.03
C SER A 377 -1.26 8.73 -10.18
N PHE A 378 -2.48 9.20 -9.87
CA PHE A 378 -3.41 9.69 -10.88
C PHE A 378 -2.99 11.06 -11.41
N MET A 379 -2.58 11.98 -10.54
CA MET A 379 -2.14 13.31 -10.97
C MET A 379 -0.95 13.20 -11.92
N LEU A 380 0.02 12.32 -11.64
CA LEU A 380 1.13 12.07 -12.55
C LEU A 380 0.66 11.56 -13.93
N LEU A 381 -0.34 10.67 -13.96
CA LEU A 381 -0.95 10.20 -15.20
C LEU A 381 -1.64 11.34 -15.96
N GLN A 382 -2.46 12.14 -15.26
CA GLN A 382 -3.17 13.29 -15.82
C GLN A 382 -2.20 14.31 -16.41
N GLU A 383 -1.13 14.63 -15.71
CA GLU A 383 -0.07 15.56 -16.13
C GLU A 383 0.58 15.12 -17.44
N ILE A 384 0.99 13.85 -17.52
CA ILE A 384 1.61 13.28 -18.73
C ILE A 384 0.61 13.27 -19.89
N VAL A 385 -0.64 12.87 -19.65
CA VAL A 385 -1.68 12.85 -20.68
C VAL A 385 -2.00 14.25 -21.19
N ASP A 386 -2.13 15.26 -20.32
CA ASP A 386 -2.45 16.63 -20.75
C ASP A 386 -1.30 17.23 -21.58
N TYR A 387 -0.05 17.03 -21.16
CA TYR A 387 1.11 17.47 -21.93
C TYR A 387 1.16 16.81 -23.31
N ASP A 388 1.19 15.47 -23.36
CA ASP A 388 1.33 14.74 -24.62
C ASP A 388 0.19 15.04 -25.60
N ARG A 389 -1.05 15.13 -25.10
CA ARG A 389 -2.21 15.47 -25.92
C ARG A 389 -2.07 16.84 -26.58
N ARG A 390 -1.63 17.86 -25.84
CA ARG A 390 -1.42 19.21 -26.40
C ARG A 390 -0.28 19.24 -27.41
N ILE A 391 0.80 18.50 -27.14
CA ILE A 391 1.90 18.34 -28.10
C ILE A 391 1.40 17.69 -29.39
N ASP A 392 0.61 16.62 -29.28
CA ASP A 392 0.04 15.93 -30.44
C ASP A 392 -0.92 16.83 -31.20
N ASP A 393 -1.87 17.50 -30.53
CA ASP A 393 -2.81 18.44 -31.16
C ASP A 393 -2.06 19.55 -31.92
N TRP A 394 -1.02 20.13 -31.32
CA TRP A 394 -0.18 21.10 -32.00
C TRP A 394 0.51 20.52 -33.25
N ARG A 395 1.10 19.32 -33.16
CA ARG A 395 1.74 18.65 -34.31
C ARG A 395 0.77 18.41 -35.46
N TRP A 396 -0.50 18.14 -35.14
CA TRP A 396 -1.56 17.93 -36.13
C TRP A 396 -2.27 19.23 -36.55
N GLY A 397 -1.86 20.39 -36.03
CA GLY A 397 -2.49 21.68 -36.31
C GLY A 397 -3.93 21.79 -35.80
N ARG A 398 -4.27 21.04 -34.74
CA ARG A 398 -5.57 21.07 -34.08
C ARG A 398 -5.56 22.07 -32.93
N ASP A 399 -6.68 22.75 -32.74
CA ASP A 399 -6.93 23.48 -31.51
C ASP A 399 -7.16 22.48 -30.39
N SER A 400 -6.22 22.41 -29.45
CA SER A 400 -6.39 21.54 -28.29
C SER A 400 -7.44 22.14 -27.36
N PRO A 401 -8.54 21.41 -27.03
CA PRO A 401 -9.46 21.90 -26.02
C PRO A 401 -8.70 22.15 -24.72
N GLU A 402 -9.08 23.22 -24.01
CA GLU A 402 -8.38 23.66 -22.80
C GLU A 402 -8.33 22.56 -21.73
N THR A 403 -9.33 21.70 -21.67
CA THR A 403 -9.46 20.62 -20.69
C THR A 403 -9.88 19.30 -21.34
N ILE A 404 -9.20 18.22 -20.99
CA ILE A 404 -9.62 16.86 -21.32
C ILE A 404 -10.88 16.47 -20.52
N PRO A 405 -11.90 15.84 -21.12
CA PRO A 405 -13.03 15.28 -20.39
C PRO A 405 -12.56 14.38 -19.24
N PHE A 406 -13.07 14.65 -18.03
CA PHE A 406 -12.62 13.99 -16.82
C PHE A 406 -13.81 13.57 -15.96
N CYS A 407 -13.79 12.33 -15.46
CA CYS A 407 -14.71 11.85 -14.45
C CYS A 407 -13.96 11.48 -13.17
N GLN A 408 -14.31 12.15 -12.07
CA GLN A 408 -13.69 11.96 -10.78
C GLN A 408 -14.25 10.72 -10.06
N LEU A 409 -13.36 9.79 -9.71
CA LEU A 409 -13.67 8.71 -8.77
C LEU A 409 -13.78 9.26 -7.34
N PRO A 410 -14.63 8.69 -6.47
CA PRO A 410 -14.73 9.11 -5.09
C PRO A 410 -13.42 8.90 -4.36
N GLY A 411 -13.05 9.88 -3.51
CA GLY A 411 -11.84 9.81 -2.71
C GLY A 411 -11.88 8.64 -1.73
N ARG A 412 -11.05 7.61 -1.98
CA ARG A 412 -10.96 6.41 -1.15
C ARG A 412 -9.96 6.60 -0.03
N TYR A 413 -10.27 7.31 1.04
CA TYR A 413 -9.27 7.70 2.05
C TYR A 413 -8.52 6.53 2.69
N GLY A 414 -7.25 6.74 3.04
CA GLY A 414 -6.42 5.75 3.75
C GLY A 414 -6.98 5.32 5.11
N LYS A 415 -7.95 6.06 5.67
CA LYS A 415 -8.67 5.66 6.89
C LYS A 415 -9.67 4.53 6.66
N GLY A 416 -10.07 4.30 5.41
CA GLY A 416 -11.17 3.42 5.05
C GLY A 416 -12.24 4.13 4.23
N TYR A 417 -13.06 3.34 3.55
CA TYR A 417 -14.14 3.79 2.68
C TYR A 417 -15.19 2.67 2.51
N ASN A 418 -16.35 3.04 1.97
CA ASN A 418 -17.36 2.10 1.48
C ASN A 418 -17.77 2.53 0.06
N TYR A 419 -18.40 1.62 -0.67
CA TYR A 419 -18.89 1.86 -2.03
C TYR A 419 -20.38 2.28 -2.03
N GLY A 420 -20.88 2.79 -0.90
CA GLY A 420 -22.28 3.14 -0.69
C GLY A 420 -23.10 2.08 0.07
N PRO A 421 -24.42 2.29 0.21
CA PRO A 421 -25.30 1.41 0.96
C PRO A 421 -25.29 -0.03 0.45
N GLY A 422 -25.23 -1.01 1.36
CA GLY A 422 -25.24 -2.45 1.03
C GLY A 422 -23.89 -3.00 0.54
N THR A 423 -22.84 -2.18 0.48
CA THR A 423 -21.49 -2.62 0.11
C THR A 423 -20.61 -2.85 1.33
N PRO A 424 -19.53 -3.66 1.24
CA PRO A 424 -18.59 -3.83 2.33
C PRO A 424 -17.94 -2.50 2.73
N ARG A 425 -17.66 -2.37 4.03
CA ARG A 425 -16.82 -1.31 4.56
C ARG A 425 -15.39 -1.81 4.66
N PHE A 426 -14.47 -1.06 4.06
CA PHE A 426 -13.04 -1.30 4.12
C PHE A 426 -12.41 -0.31 5.09
N ILE A 427 -11.66 -0.77 6.08
CA ILE A 427 -10.96 0.07 7.05
C ILE A 427 -9.49 -0.34 7.06
N ALA A 428 -8.56 0.61 6.96
CA ALA A 428 -7.15 0.25 7.05
C ALA A 428 -6.81 -0.29 8.45
N HIS A 429 -5.98 -1.32 8.52
CA HIS A 429 -5.71 -2.04 9.77
C HIS A 429 -5.19 -1.15 10.90
N TRP A 430 -4.36 -0.13 10.59
CA TRP A 430 -3.86 0.81 11.59
C TRP A 430 -4.93 1.80 12.12
N HIS A 431 -6.11 1.86 11.47
CA HIS A 431 -7.28 2.58 11.97
C HIS A 431 -8.32 1.69 12.62
N ASN A 432 -8.17 0.37 12.50
CA ASN A 432 -8.96 -0.52 13.32
C ASN A 432 -8.47 -0.36 14.77
N GLN A 433 -9.41 -0.23 15.70
CA GLN A 433 -9.07 -0.47 17.10
C GLN A 433 -8.52 -1.89 17.16
N LEU A 434 -7.28 -2.04 17.64
CA LEU A 434 -6.71 -3.35 17.94
C LEU A 434 -7.78 -4.17 18.67
N LEU A 435 -7.94 -5.44 18.30
CA LEU A 435 -8.84 -6.33 19.04
C LEU A 435 -8.49 -6.20 20.52
N GLU A 436 -9.48 -5.97 21.38
CA GLU A 436 -9.23 -5.64 22.79
C GLU A 436 -8.22 -6.60 23.47
N PRO A 437 -8.20 -7.93 23.22
CA PRO A 437 -7.18 -8.81 23.77
C PRO A 437 -5.74 -8.44 23.39
N VAL A 438 -5.53 -7.95 22.17
CA VAL A 438 -4.20 -7.55 21.66
C VAL A 438 -3.73 -6.29 22.36
N GLN A 439 -4.64 -5.34 22.60
CA GLN A 439 -4.33 -4.12 23.35
C GLN A 439 -3.88 -4.47 24.77
N VAL A 440 -4.65 -5.32 25.45
CA VAL A 440 -4.33 -5.75 26.82
C VAL A 440 -3.02 -6.51 26.86
N LEU A 441 -2.76 -7.40 25.90
CA LEU A 441 -1.50 -8.15 25.86
C LEU A 441 -0.29 -7.26 25.52
N GLN A 442 -0.44 -6.28 24.62
CA GLN A 442 0.62 -5.31 24.31
C GLN A 442 0.94 -4.42 25.50
N GLN A 443 -0.08 -3.95 26.21
CA GLN A 443 0.10 -3.20 27.45
C GLN A 443 0.83 -4.06 28.48
N TYR A 444 0.34 -5.27 28.74
CA TYR A 444 0.97 -6.21 29.67
C TYR A 444 2.43 -6.49 29.29
N LYS A 445 2.73 -6.73 28.00
CA LYS A 445 4.09 -6.91 27.50
C LYS A 445 4.98 -5.69 27.77
N SER A 446 4.47 -4.48 27.56
CA SER A 446 5.24 -3.25 27.80
C SER A 446 5.62 -3.03 29.27
N GLU A 447 4.82 -3.57 30.21
CA GLU A 447 5.00 -3.43 31.65
C GLU A 447 5.74 -4.62 32.30
N HIS A 448 5.58 -5.83 31.73
CA HIS A 448 5.98 -7.10 32.35
C HIS A 448 6.99 -7.93 31.54
N SER A 449 7.44 -7.45 30.37
CA SER A 449 8.51 -8.11 29.62
C SER A 449 9.85 -8.12 30.36
N ASP A 450 10.75 -9.02 29.96
CA ASP A 450 12.13 -9.06 30.44
C ASP A 450 12.86 -7.70 30.30
N ASP A 451 12.70 -7.03 29.16
CA ASP A 451 13.25 -5.68 28.92
C ASP A 451 12.62 -4.63 29.84
N ALA A 452 11.34 -4.76 30.19
CA ALA A 452 10.67 -3.86 31.11
C ALA A 452 11.21 -4.04 32.53
N LEU A 453 11.38 -5.29 32.98
CA LEU A 453 11.95 -5.60 34.29
C LEU A 453 13.40 -5.11 34.40
N LYS A 454 14.22 -5.27 33.36
CA LYS A 454 15.60 -4.76 33.31
C LYS A 454 15.70 -3.24 33.44
N LYS A 455 14.66 -2.50 33.07
CA LYS A 455 14.59 -1.04 33.18
C LYS A 455 14.12 -0.56 34.55
N LEU A 456 13.60 -1.44 35.41
CA LEU A 456 13.16 -1.06 36.75
C LEU A 456 14.37 -0.82 37.66
N GLU A 457 14.41 0.33 38.33
CA GLU A 457 15.43 0.61 39.34
C GLU A 457 15.38 -0.37 40.51
N ASN A 458 14.18 -0.92 40.81
CA ASN A 458 14.00 -1.91 41.86
C ASN A 458 12.92 -2.95 41.50
N PRO A 459 13.29 -4.06 40.82
CA PRO A 459 12.35 -5.09 40.42
C PRO A 459 11.77 -5.88 41.62
N SER A 460 12.33 -5.75 42.84
CA SER A 460 11.79 -6.43 44.02
C SER A 460 10.41 -5.91 44.47
N ASN A 461 10.01 -4.73 44.00
CA ASN A 461 8.71 -4.13 44.33
C ASN A 461 7.56 -4.67 43.46
N GLN A 462 7.85 -5.45 42.43
CA GLN A 462 6.81 -6.09 41.61
C GLN A 462 6.31 -7.39 42.24
N SER A 463 5.05 -7.71 41.95
CA SER A 463 4.44 -8.99 42.27
C SER A 463 4.56 -9.95 41.09
N TYR A 464 4.97 -11.18 41.38
CA TYR A 464 5.23 -12.21 40.38
C TYR A 464 4.25 -13.38 40.48
N LEU A 465 4.05 -14.07 39.36
CA LEU A 465 3.35 -15.34 39.28
C LEU A 465 4.24 -16.32 38.50
N ILE A 466 4.30 -17.59 38.92
CA ILE A 466 5.12 -18.59 38.24
C ILE A 466 4.21 -19.44 37.37
N GLY A 467 4.36 -19.33 36.06
CA GLY A 467 3.70 -20.18 35.09
C GLY A 467 4.56 -21.41 34.80
N TYR A 468 3.97 -22.60 34.87
CA TYR A 468 4.69 -23.85 34.67
C TYR A 468 4.46 -24.42 33.27
N LEU A 469 5.53 -24.63 32.50
CA LEU A 469 5.48 -25.26 31.19
C LEU A 469 6.10 -26.67 31.20
N PRO A 470 5.50 -27.65 30.51
CA PRO A 470 6.07 -28.99 30.38
C PRO A 470 7.32 -28.97 29.50
N CYS A 471 8.29 -29.80 29.85
CA CYS A 471 9.54 -29.90 29.09
C CYS A 471 9.50 -30.90 27.93
N SER A 472 8.68 -31.96 28.05
CA SER A 472 8.60 -33.04 27.06
C SER A 472 7.23 -33.05 26.40
N LEU A 473 7.21 -33.34 25.09
CA LEU A 473 5.99 -33.63 24.32
C LEU A 473 5.37 -34.97 24.71
N GLU A 474 6.16 -35.88 25.29
CA GLU A 474 5.72 -37.22 25.73
C GLU A 474 4.92 -37.19 27.03
N ASP A 475 4.66 -36.00 27.57
CA ASP A 475 3.85 -35.84 28.77
C ASP A 475 2.37 -35.92 28.38
N ASP A 476 1.71 -37.02 28.73
CA ASP A 476 0.27 -37.23 28.50
C ASP A 476 -0.61 -36.10 29.13
N SER A 477 -0.03 -35.28 30.02
CA SER A 477 -0.68 -34.10 30.63
C SER A 477 -0.28 -32.76 29.98
N ILE A 478 0.36 -32.76 28.81
CA ILE A 478 0.87 -31.55 28.14
C ILE A 478 -0.21 -30.49 27.92
N GLU A 479 -1.40 -30.88 27.49
CA GLU A 479 -2.51 -29.94 27.29
C GLU A 479 -3.05 -29.42 28.62
N GLU A 480 -3.22 -30.26 29.65
CA GLU A 480 -3.65 -29.81 30.99
C GLU A 480 -2.66 -28.78 31.55
N LYS A 481 -1.35 -29.03 31.37
CA LYS A 481 -0.29 -28.12 31.79
C LYS A 481 -0.25 -26.84 30.94
N LEU A 482 -0.45 -26.94 29.64
CA LEU A 482 -0.53 -25.78 28.76
C LEU A 482 -1.74 -24.91 29.07
N ARG A 483 -2.91 -25.53 29.31
CA ARG A 483 -4.08 -24.82 29.83
C ARG A 483 -3.79 -24.19 31.17
N SER A 484 -3.19 -24.92 32.12
CA SER A 484 -2.81 -24.36 33.42
C SER A 484 -1.92 -23.13 33.25
N PHE A 485 -0.91 -23.20 32.37
CA PHE A 485 -0.06 -22.07 32.04
C PHE A 485 -0.85 -20.89 31.45
N LEU A 486 -1.77 -21.14 30.51
CA LEU A 486 -2.61 -20.08 29.94
C LEU A 486 -3.56 -19.47 30.99
N HIS A 487 -4.06 -20.24 31.96
CA HIS A 487 -4.83 -19.71 33.08
C HIS A 487 -3.96 -18.85 34.00
N ASP A 488 -2.75 -19.32 34.33
CA ASP A 488 -1.77 -18.58 35.12
C ASP A 488 -1.41 -17.26 34.43
N PHE A 489 -1.28 -17.29 33.10
CA PHE A 489 -1.06 -16.10 32.30
C PHE A 489 -2.25 -15.13 32.36
N LEU A 490 -3.47 -15.60 32.13
CA LEU A 490 -4.66 -14.75 32.28
C LEU A 490 -4.77 -14.17 33.69
N LEU A 491 -4.45 -14.96 34.71
CA LEU A 491 -4.45 -14.49 36.10
C LEU A 491 -3.37 -13.42 36.33
N ALA A 492 -2.17 -13.61 35.75
CA ALA A 492 -1.10 -12.63 35.81
C ALA A 492 -1.53 -11.29 35.17
N ILE A 493 -2.15 -11.34 33.99
CA ILE A 493 -2.71 -10.15 33.33
C ILE A 493 -3.81 -9.51 34.19
N ALA A 494 -4.77 -10.30 34.68
CA ALA A 494 -5.90 -9.80 35.47
C ALA A 494 -5.49 -9.21 36.82
N THR A 495 -4.33 -9.61 37.36
CA THR A 495 -3.82 -9.13 38.64
C THR A 495 -2.62 -8.18 38.50
N ASN A 496 -2.28 -7.78 37.27
CA ASN A 496 -1.11 -6.97 36.92
C ASN A 496 0.19 -7.48 37.55
N ARG A 497 0.41 -8.80 37.49
CA ARG A 497 1.61 -9.48 38.00
C ARG A 497 2.49 -9.92 36.85
N THR A 498 3.80 -9.89 37.06
CA THR A 498 4.76 -10.43 36.09
C THR A 498 4.74 -11.95 36.11
N LEU A 499 4.40 -12.57 34.97
CA LEU A 499 4.48 -14.02 34.78
C LEU A 499 5.94 -14.43 34.52
N LEU A 500 6.54 -15.14 35.46
CA LEU A 500 7.83 -15.81 35.30
C LEU A 500 7.59 -17.23 34.75
N VAL A 501 8.21 -17.55 33.63
CA VAL A 501 8.07 -18.87 33.01
C VAL A 501 9.06 -19.84 33.65
N LYS A 502 8.55 -20.97 34.15
CA LYS A 502 9.36 -22.06 34.69
C LYS A 502 9.07 -23.37 33.99
N TYR A 503 10.09 -23.95 33.38
CA TYR A 503 10.01 -25.28 32.80
C TYR A 503 10.04 -26.36 33.88
N THR A 504 9.03 -27.23 33.93
CA THR A 504 8.96 -28.30 34.92
C THR A 504 9.66 -29.55 34.42
N ASN A 505 10.82 -29.87 34.99
CA ASN A 505 11.31 -31.23 35.05
C ASN A 505 11.84 -31.48 36.47
N LYS A 506 11.49 -32.63 37.06
CA LYS A 506 11.78 -32.93 38.47
C LYS A 506 13.28 -33.09 38.77
N THR A 507 14.15 -33.19 37.74
CA THR A 507 15.57 -33.55 37.97
C THR A 507 16.60 -32.91 37.03
N THR A 508 16.24 -32.28 35.90
CA THR A 508 17.22 -31.70 34.95
C THR A 508 16.71 -30.43 34.27
N ILE A 509 17.59 -29.44 34.06
CA ILE A 509 17.30 -28.25 33.24
C ILE A 509 16.89 -28.74 31.84
N CYS A 510 15.76 -28.24 31.35
CA CYS A 510 15.22 -28.64 30.06
C CYS A 510 16.04 -28.02 28.95
N SER A 511 17.07 -28.74 28.50
CA SER A 511 18.00 -28.28 27.46
C SER A 511 17.31 -28.04 26.12
N ARG A 512 16.15 -28.67 25.89
CA ARG A 512 15.31 -28.48 24.70
C ARG A 512 13.83 -28.56 25.09
N PRO A 513 13.17 -27.45 25.42
CA PRO A 513 11.76 -27.47 25.76
C PRO A 513 10.91 -27.80 24.52
N ALA A 514 9.92 -28.67 24.70
CA ALA A 514 8.87 -28.98 23.74
C ALA A 514 8.12 -27.73 23.24
N ILE A 515 7.96 -26.76 24.12
CA ILE A 515 7.24 -25.51 23.90
C ILE A 515 8.21 -24.37 24.18
N SER A 516 8.60 -23.63 23.16
CA SER A 516 9.41 -22.43 23.36
C SER A 516 8.47 -21.28 23.69
N VAL A 517 8.75 -20.54 24.76
CA VAL A 517 8.11 -19.23 24.94
C VAL A 517 8.84 -18.18 24.11
N GLN A 518 8.11 -17.14 23.73
CA GLN A 518 8.70 -15.97 23.09
C GLN A 518 9.66 -15.27 24.06
N GLU A 519 10.75 -14.71 23.53
CA GLU A 519 11.87 -14.16 24.32
C GLU A 519 11.49 -13.01 25.26
N TRP A 520 10.34 -12.38 25.03
CA TRP A 520 9.89 -11.28 25.88
C TRP A 520 9.40 -11.73 27.26
N LEU A 521 9.01 -13.00 27.43
CA LEU A 521 8.55 -13.53 28.71
C LEU A 521 9.77 -13.86 29.62
N PRO A 522 9.85 -13.28 30.82
CA PRO A 522 10.99 -13.46 31.71
C PRO A 522 11.09 -14.90 32.22
N SER A 523 12.30 -15.46 32.16
CA SER A 523 12.62 -16.78 32.69
C SER A 523 12.69 -16.74 34.21
N TYR A 524 11.98 -17.64 34.89
CA TYR A 524 12.11 -17.80 36.35
C TYR A 524 13.57 -18.07 36.75
N ASP A 525 14.29 -18.88 35.97
CA ASP A 525 15.64 -19.31 36.35
C ASP A 525 16.68 -18.19 36.23
N GLU A 526 16.48 -17.22 35.33
CA GLU A 526 17.34 -16.05 35.20
C GLU A 526 17.09 -15.04 36.32
N TRP A 527 15.82 -14.88 36.70
CA TRP A 527 15.42 -13.85 37.65
C TRP A 527 15.44 -14.29 39.11
N LYS A 528 15.42 -15.59 39.42
CA LYS A 528 15.40 -16.11 40.80
C LYS A 528 16.55 -15.63 41.67
N GLU A 529 17.72 -15.33 41.09
CA GLU A 529 18.89 -14.83 41.82
C GLU A 529 18.84 -13.33 42.07
N SER A 530 18.14 -12.59 41.21
CA SER A 530 17.95 -11.14 41.34
C SER A 530 16.89 -10.78 42.38
N PHE A 531 16.17 -11.76 42.91
CA PHE A 531 15.19 -11.57 43.97
C PHE A 531 15.71 -12.12 45.30
N PRO A 532 15.74 -11.32 46.37
CA PRO A 532 15.88 -11.89 47.71
C PRO A 532 14.62 -12.70 47.99
N VAL A 533 14.70 -14.01 47.79
CA VAL A 533 13.64 -14.96 48.09
C VAL A 533 13.44 -14.97 49.60
N ARG A 534 12.72 -13.97 50.13
CA ARG A 534 11.91 -14.18 51.33
C ARG A 534 10.81 -15.13 50.90
N GLU A 535 11.16 -16.41 51.01
CA GLU A 535 10.26 -17.55 50.99
C GLU A 535 8.86 -17.23 50.47
N LEU A 536 8.63 -17.49 49.18
CA LEU A 536 7.32 -17.90 48.66
C LEU A 536 6.90 -19.26 49.29
N SER A 537 7.23 -19.49 50.56
CA SER A 537 6.99 -20.73 51.28
C SER A 537 5.53 -20.83 51.67
N GLY A 538 4.92 -21.92 51.25
CA GLY A 538 4.07 -22.69 52.16
C GLY A 538 2.58 -22.56 51.96
N ASN A 539 2.06 -21.43 51.49
CA ASN A 539 0.64 -21.32 51.16
C ASN A 539 0.43 -21.37 49.64
N SER A 540 1.01 -22.37 48.97
CA SER A 540 0.30 -22.91 47.81
C SER A 540 -0.99 -23.51 48.37
N LEU A 541 -2.10 -22.78 48.24
CA LEU A 541 -3.42 -23.38 48.25
C LEU A 541 -3.30 -24.65 47.41
N LYS A 542 -3.32 -25.85 48.01
CA LYS A 542 -3.47 -27.09 47.26
C LYS A 542 -4.90 -27.05 46.72
N PRO A 543 -5.12 -26.68 45.45
CA PRO A 543 -6.47 -26.58 44.94
C PRO A 543 -6.91 -28.03 44.72
N ASN A 544 -8.05 -28.40 45.30
CA ASN A 544 -8.67 -29.67 44.97
C ASN A 544 -8.94 -29.65 43.45
N ARG A 545 -8.29 -30.56 42.70
CA ARG A 545 -8.12 -30.50 41.24
C ARG A 545 -9.41 -30.61 40.42
N THR A 546 -10.56 -30.79 41.05
CA THR A 546 -11.84 -30.86 40.35
C THR A 546 -12.45 -29.45 40.23
N SER A 547 -12.34 -28.88 39.02
CA SER A 547 -13.02 -27.67 38.53
C SER A 547 -12.28 -26.32 38.70
N PHE A 548 -11.11 -26.19 38.07
CA PHE A 548 -10.37 -24.92 37.93
C PHE A 548 -11.15 -23.82 37.19
N THR A 549 -12.03 -24.17 36.25
CA THR A 549 -12.93 -23.20 35.57
C THR A 549 -13.95 -22.59 36.54
N SER A 550 -14.39 -23.33 37.56
CA SER A 550 -15.25 -22.79 38.62
C SER A 550 -14.46 -22.00 39.65
N LEU A 551 -13.21 -22.37 39.96
CA LEU A 551 -12.38 -21.67 40.94
C LEU A 551 -11.82 -20.36 40.40
N ALA A 552 -11.37 -20.30 39.15
CA ALA A 552 -11.03 -19.03 38.50
C ALA A 552 -12.28 -18.14 38.39
N LYS A 553 -13.44 -18.68 37.97
CA LYS A 553 -14.72 -17.93 38.02
C LYS A 553 -15.13 -17.52 39.43
N HIS A 554 -14.86 -18.33 40.45
CA HIS A 554 -15.26 -18.09 41.84
C HIS A 554 -14.31 -17.12 42.53
N GLU A 555 -12.99 -17.23 42.38
CA GLU A 555 -12.01 -16.27 42.87
C GLU A 555 -12.17 -14.93 42.16
N LEU A 556 -12.37 -14.91 40.83
CA LEU A 556 -12.69 -13.70 40.09
C LEU A 556 -14.02 -13.08 40.57
N LYS A 557 -15.08 -13.89 40.76
CA LYS A 557 -16.35 -13.41 41.37
C LYS A 557 -16.19 -12.98 42.83
N THR A 558 -15.31 -13.59 43.61
CA THR A 558 -15.10 -13.28 45.03
C THR A 558 -14.25 -12.03 45.19
N LEU A 559 -13.27 -11.81 44.31
CA LEU A 559 -12.51 -10.58 44.15
C LEU A 559 -13.42 -9.42 43.68
N LEU A 560 -14.43 -9.71 42.85
CA LEU A 560 -15.44 -8.72 42.43
C LEU A 560 -16.49 -8.42 43.52
N ALA A 561 -16.90 -9.43 44.29
CA ALA A 561 -17.89 -9.27 45.35
C ALA A 561 -17.33 -8.58 46.61
N LYS A 562 -16.04 -8.80 46.90
CA LYS A 562 -15.31 -8.05 47.92
C LYS A 562 -14.73 -6.82 47.23
N LYS A 563 -15.41 -5.66 47.30
CA LYS A 563 -14.87 -4.33 46.92
C LYS A 563 -13.63 -3.94 47.76
N ASN A 564 -12.58 -4.75 47.72
CA ASN A 564 -11.32 -4.47 48.37
C ASN A 564 -10.58 -3.44 47.52
N SER A 565 -10.28 -2.30 48.13
CA SER A 565 -9.72 -1.13 47.46
C SER A 565 -8.33 -1.33 46.84
N SER A 566 -7.67 -2.47 47.09
CA SER A 566 -6.37 -2.83 46.51
C SER A 566 -6.45 -3.67 45.23
N VAL A 567 -7.65 -4.07 44.78
CA VAL A 567 -7.88 -4.83 43.52
C VAL A 567 -8.47 -3.93 42.42
N ILE A 568 -8.62 -2.61 42.68
CA ILE A 568 -9.25 -1.64 41.77
C ILE A 568 -8.37 -1.31 40.52
N THR A 569 -7.27 -2.00 40.29
CA THR A 569 -6.40 -1.75 39.11
C THR A 569 -6.46 -2.81 38.04
N ALA A 570 -7.24 -3.90 38.18
CA ALA A 570 -7.54 -4.72 37.02
C ALA A 570 -8.30 -3.83 36.01
N PRO A 571 -7.84 -3.69 34.75
CA PRO A 571 -8.57 -2.92 33.76
C PRO A 571 -9.98 -3.50 33.68
N SER A 572 -11.01 -2.70 33.98
CA SER A 572 -12.42 -3.15 33.89
C SER A 572 -12.72 -3.77 32.52
N GLU A 573 -11.99 -3.32 31.51
CA GLU A 573 -11.98 -3.77 30.13
C GLU A 573 -11.61 -5.26 29.96
N LEU A 574 -10.64 -5.80 30.72
CA LEU A 574 -10.26 -7.23 30.59
C LEU A 574 -11.36 -8.15 31.12
N LEU A 575 -12.04 -7.75 32.20
CA LEU A 575 -13.12 -8.51 32.79
C LEU A 575 -14.34 -8.50 31.87
N ASP A 576 -14.71 -7.34 31.34
CA ASP A 576 -15.78 -7.21 30.36
C ASP A 576 -15.49 -8.03 29.09
N MET A 577 -14.22 -8.08 28.66
CA MET A 577 -13.78 -8.91 27.53
C MET A 577 -13.90 -10.41 27.81
N LEU A 578 -13.48 -10.89 28.98
CA LEU A 578 -13.65 -12.28 29.41
C LEU A 578 -15.14 -12.68 29.42
N TYR A 579 -16.03 -11.74 29.74
CA TYR A 579 -17.48 -11.93 29.70
C TYR A 579 -18.08 -11.87 28.30
N LYS A 580 -17.54 -11.02 27.40
CA LYS A 580 -18.11 -10.73 26.07
C LYS A 580 -17.62 -11.65 24.95
N GLU A 581 -16.31 -11.93 24.90
CA GLU A 581 -15.68 -12.67 23.79
C GLU A 581 -15.35 -14.13 24.15
N GLY A 582 -15.47 -14.49 25.43
CA GLY A 582 -15.18 -15.83 25.95
C GLY A 582 -13.69 -16.11 26.18
N THR A 583 -13.39 -17.01 27.13
CA THR A 583 -12.01 -17.40 27.51
C THR A 583 -11.21 -18.01 26.37
N ASN A 584 -11.91 -18.61 25.41
CA ASN A 584 -11.37 -19.35 24.29
C ASN A 584 -10.61 -18.43 23.30
N PHE A 585 -11.20 -17.28 22.97
CA PHE A 585 -10.56 -16.30 22.08
C PHE A 585 -9.27 -15.73 22.69
N LEU A 586 -9.27 -15.48 24.00
CA LEU A 586 -8.11 -15.05 24.77
C LEU A 586 -7.01 -16.12 24.83
N TYR A 587 -7.38 -17.40 24.96
CA TYR A 587 -6.41 -18.49 24.85
C TYR A 587 -5.77 -18.58 23.47
N GLY A 588 -6.53 -18.36 22.41
CA GLY A 588 -5.99 -18.28 21.05
C GLY A 588 -4.96 -17.16 20.91
N ALA A 589 -5.27 -15.96 21.40
CA ALA A 589 -4.38 -14.81 21.38
C ALA A 589 -3.08 -15.07 22.17
N LEU A 590 -3.21 -15.55 23.41
CA LEU A 590 -2.05 -15.85 24.26
C LEU A 590 -1.17 -16.94 23.68
N LEU A 591 -1.77 -18.00 23.12
CA LEU A 591 -1.03 -19.08 22.47
C LEU A 591 -0.25 -18.55 21.28
N HIS A 592 -0.88 -17.75 20.40
CA HIS A 592 -0.25 -17.20 19.21
C HIS A 592 0.92 -16.24 19.55
N GLU A 593 0.71 -15.36 20.52
CA GLU A 593 1.65 -14.25 20.81
C GLU A 593 2.78 -14.64 21.78
N SER A 594 2.67 -15.77 22.46
CA SER A 594 3.56 -16.11 23.59
C SER A 594 4.25 -17.45 23.46
N ILE A 595 3.73 -18.35 22.63
CA ILE A 595 4.22 -19.72 22.51
C ILE A 595 4.58 -20.03 21.05
N GLN A 596 5.83 -20.44 20.84
CA GLN A 596 6.29 -21.07 19.60
C GLN A 596 6.38 -22.58 19.82
N LEU A 597 5.53 -23.33 19.13
CA LEU A 597 5.67 -24.78 19.03
C LEU A 597 6.86 -25.08 18.12
N ARG A 598 7.95 -25.60 18.70
CA ARG A 598 9.08 -26.07 17.88
C ARG A 598 8.66 -27.37 17.19
N SER A 599 8.55 -27.37 15.87
CA SER A 599 8.52 -28.62 15.13
C SER A 599 9.88 -29.29 15.28
N THR A 600 9.93 -30.47 15.91
CA THR A 600 11.17 -31.25 16.07
C THR A 600 11.73 -31.81 14.77
N PHE A 601 11.10 -31.51 13.63
CA PHE A 601 11.58 -31.85 12.30
C PHE A 601 12.63 -30.83 11.80
N GLU A 602 13.84 -30.87 12.36
CA GLU A 602 15.03 -30.48 11.62
C GLU A 602 15.25 -31.54 10.52
N THR A 603 14.53 -31.40 9.41
CA THR A 603 14.77 -32.23 8.23
C THR A 603 16.06 -31.76 7.57
N THR A 604 17.04 -32.65 7.49
CA THR A 604 18.24 -32.54 6.63
C THR A 604 17.89 -32.68 5.14
N LEU A 605 16.76 -32.09 4.70
CA LEU A 605 16.31 -32.17 3.32
C LEU A 605 16.68 -30.88 2.56
N SER A 606 17.29 -31.10 1.39
CA SER A 606 17.62 -30.08 0.39
C SER A 606 16.37 -29.28 0.00
N PRO A 607 16.46 -27.94 -0.18
CA PRO A 607 15.31 -27.12 -0.51
C PRO A 607 14.92 -27.37 -1.97
N ASP A 608 13.89 -28.17 -2.21
CA ASP A 608 13.15 -28.18 -3.47
C ASP A 608 11.97 -27.19 -3.34
N PRO A 609 11.93 -26.09 -4.12
CA PRO A 609 11.01 -24.98 -3.87
C PRO A 609 9.61 -25.19 -4.47
N GLN A 610 9.19 -26.42 -4.79
CA GLN A 610 7.89 -26.66 -5.43
C GLN A 610 6.93 -27.45 -4.54
N GLY A 611 6.12 -26.71 -3.78
CA GLY A 611 4.84 -27.19 -3.25
C GLY A 611 4.75 -27.21 -1.73
N ILE A 612 4.07 -26.20 -1.16
CA ILE A 612 3.51 -26.32 0.19
C ILE A 612 2.25 -27.17 0.06
N ARG A 613 2.32 -28.43 0.51
CA ARG A 613 1.14 -29.31 0.63
C ARG A 613 0.54 -29.10 2.02
N VAL A 614 -0.69 -28.58 2.08
CA VAL A 614 -1.43 -28.43 3.34
C VAL A 614 -2.31 -29.66 3.53
N LEU A 615 -2.08 -30.40 4.60
CA LEU A 615 -2.92 -31.54 4.99
C LEU A 615 -4.08 -31.03 5.84
N TRP A 616 -5.32 -31.27 5.41
CA TRP A 616 -6.49 -31.12 6.27
C TRP A 616 -6.88 -32.49 6.82
N TYR A 617 -7.19 -32.56 8.11
CA TYR A 617 -7.73 -33.77 8.73
C TYR A 617 -9.19 -33.54 9.11
N ASP A 618 -10.02 -34.54 8.84
CA ASP A 618 -11.36 -34.68 9.40
C ASP A 618 -11.31 -35.75 10.50
N THR A 619 -11.86 -35.45 11.68
CA THR A 619 -11.87 -36.38 12.80
C THR A 619 -12.96 -37.42 12.57
N GLY A 620 -12.55 -38.68 12.39
CA GLY A 620 -13.33 -39.77 11.82
C GLY A 620 -14.64 -40.15 12.53
N ASP A 621 -15.36 -41.07 11.89
CA ASP A 621 -16.64 -41.60 12.37
C ASP A 621 -16.48 -42.62 13.52
N LEU A 622 -17.63 -43.10 14.04
CA LEU A 622 -17.76 -44.06 15.16
C LEU A 622 -17.01 -45.39 14.97
N HIS A 623 -16.38 -45.64 13.82
CA HIS A 623 -15.67 -46.88 13.51
C HIS A 623 -14.18 -46.68 13.18
N GLY A 624 -13.64 -45.47 13.35
CA GLY A 624 -12.19 -45.23 13.29
C GLY A 624 -11.63 -45.09 11.87
N HIS A 625 -12.44 -44.73 10.88
CA HIS A 625 -11.97 -44.39 9.54
C HIS A 625 -11.59 -42.90 9.47
N MET A 626 -10.30 -42.61 9.24
CA MET A 626 -9.79 -41.27 8.95
C MET A 626 -9.91 -40.98 7.45
N THR A 627 -10.52 -39.85 7.09
CA THR A 627 -10.56 -39.35 5.70
C THR A 627 -9.56 -38.22 5.55
N PHE A 628 -8.64 -38.35 4.59
CA PHE A 628 -7.66 -37.32 4.27
C PHE A 628 -8.10 -36.58 3.00
N ILE A 629 -8.15 -35.26 3.04
CA ILE A 629 -8.35 -34.44 1.85
C ILE A 629 -7.01 -33.86 1.43
N LEU A 630 -6.46 -34.39 0.33
CA LEU A 630 -5.29 -33.82 -0.33
C LEU A 630 -5.74 -32.65 -1.21
N GLN A 631 -5.39 -31.42 -0.83
CA GLN A 631 -5.52 -30.27 -1.71
C GLN A 631 -4.14 -29.92 -2.28
N GLU A 632 -3.91 -30.32 -3.53
CA GLU A 632 -2.75 -29.86 -4.29
C GLU A 632 -3.04 -28.44 -4.78
N THR A 633 -2.44 -27.44 -4.13
CA THR A 633 -2.73 -26.00 -4.34
C THR A 633 -2.21 -25.44 -5.66
N SER A 634 -1.80 -26.28 -6.62
CA SER A 634 -1.20 -25.81 -7.87
C SER A 634 -2.21 -25.51 -8.97
N ARG A 635 -3.44 -26.07 -8.96
CA ARG A 635 -4.46 -25.79 -9.99
C ARG A 635 -5.88 -26.01 -9.46
N CYS A 636 -6.61 -24.93 -9.22
CA CYS A 636 -8.07 -24.75 -9.30
C CYS A 636 -8.54 -23.74 -8.25
N LEU A 637 -8.56 -22.45 -8.64
CA LEU A 637 -9.43 -21.42 -8.09
C LEU A 637 -9.68 -20.40 -9.21
N GLU A 638 -10.37 -20.85 -10.26
CA GLU A 638 -11.20 -19.95 -11.06
C GLU A 638 -12.58 -19.88 -10.37
N PRO A 639 -13.18 -18.70 -10.17
CA PRO A 639 -14.48 -18.61 -9.53
C PRO A 639 -15.58 -18.92 -10.55
N VAL A 640 -16.26 -20.07 -10.39
CA VAL A 640 -17.63 -20.24 -10.89
C VAL A 640 -18.55 -19.44 -9.97
N LEU A 641 -18.64 -18.14 -10.20
CA LEU A 641 -19.71 -17.27 -9.66
C LEU A 641 -20.22 -16.37 -10.78
N SER A 642 -20.82 -16.99 -11.80
CA SER A 642 -21.74 -16.31 -12.70
C SER A 642 -23.11 -16.96 -12.59
N ASN A 643 -24.06 -16.25 -11.98
CA ASN A 643 -25.51 -16.44 -12.09
C ASN A 643 -26.04 -17.88 -12.25
N ALA A 644 -26.35 -18.54 -11.14
CA ALA A 644 -27.43 -19.52 -11.10
C ALA A 644 -28.02 -19.59 -9.69
N THR A 645 -29.35 -19.57 -9.62
CA THR A 645 -30.17 -19.85 -8.42
C THR A 645 -30.10 -21.32 -7.98
N ASP A 646 -29.15 -22.09 -8.49
CA ASP A 646 -29.04 -23.52 -8.21
C ASP A 646 -27.94 -23.73 -7.18
N ALA A 647 -28.37 -23.88 -5.92
CA ALA A 647 -27.51 -24.34 -4.85
C ALA A 647 -26.88 -25.68 -5.23
N CYS A 648 -25.55 -25.72 -5.32
CA CYS A 648 -24.81 -26.96 -5.42
C CYS A 648 -24.92 -27.67 -4.06
N GLN A 649 -25.95 -28.49 -3.89
CA GLN A 649 -26.16 -29.29 -2.69
C GLN A 649 -25.22 -30.50 -2.75
N ILE A 650 -24.13 -30.46 -2.00
CA ILE A 650 -23.28 -31.63 -1.78
C ILE A 650 -24.05 -32.56 -0.84
N THR A 651 -24.73 -33.56 -1.41
CA THR A 651 -25.46 -34.58 -0.64
C THR A 651 -24.55 -35.79 -0.43
N PHE A 652 -24.15 -36.05 0.81
CA PHE A 652 -23.46 -37.28 1.18
C PHE A 652 -24.46 -38.44 1.15
N LEU A 653 -24.35 -39.33 0.17
CA LEU A 653 -25.10 -40.57 0.12
C LEU A 653 -24.35 -41.63 0.93
N GLN A 654 -24.82 -41.91 2.15
CA GLN A 654 -24.37 -43.04 2.95
C GLN A 654 -25.04 -44.32 2.45
N ALA A 655 -24.28 -45.17 1.74
CA ALA A 655 -24.74 -46.51 1.41
C ALA A 655 -24.53 -47.42 2.63
N GLN A 656 -25.62 -47.89 3.23
CA GLN A 656 -25.60 -48.86 4.32
C GLN A 656 -25.94 -50.24 3.75
N GLY A 657 -24.98 -51.16 3.73
CA GLY A 657 -25.20 -52.55 3.32
C GLY A 657 -23.91 -53.36 3.29
N ASP A 658 -23.92 -54.50 3.97
CA ASP A 658 -22.83 -55.48 4.01
C ASP A 658 -22.44 -55.98 2.60
N SER A 659 -21.12 -56.18 2.45
CA SER A 659 -20.34 -56.86 1.40
C SER A 659 -21.01 -57.14 0.03
N ASP A 660 -20.29 -56.71 -1.01
CA ASP A 660 -20.40 -57.19 -2.39
C ASP A 660 -21.67 -56.79 -3.14
N GLN A 661 -21.85 -55.48 -3.37
CA GLN A 661 -22.20 -54.89 -4.68
C GLN A 661 -22.53 -53.39 -4.55
N VAL A 662 -21.55 -52.52 -4.82
CA VAL A 662 -21.84 -51.13 -5.20
C VAL A 662 -21.82 -51.05 -6.72
N LYS A 663 -23.01 -51.13 -7.33
CA LYS A 663 -23.19 -50.75 -8.74
C LYS A 663 -23.07 -49.24 -8.84
N VAL A 664 -22.12 -48.77 -9.64
CA VAL A 664 -21.97 -47.37 -10.03
C VAL A 664 -23.27 -46.89 -10.68
N ILE A 665 -24.01 -46.01 -10.00
CA ILE A 665 -25.09 -45.24 -10.61
C ILE A 665 -24.42 -44.07 -11.32
N SER A 666 -24.12 -44.25 -12.61
CA SER A 666 -23.76 -43.14 -13.49
C SER A 666 -25.05 -42.52 -14.03
N ASN A 667 -25.46 -41.35 -13.53
CA ASN A 667 -26.45 -40.52 -14.22
C ASN A 667 -26.19 -39.01 -14.04
N TYR A 668 -25.80 -38.39 -15.15
CA TYR A 668 -26.07 -37.03 -15.64
C TYR A 668 -26.18 -35.85 -14.64
N PHE A 669 -25.05 -35.17 -14.44
CA PHE A 669 -24.98 -33.70 -14.37
C PHE A 669 -23.71 -33.25 -15.13
N PRO A 670 -23.79 -32.38 -16.17
CA PRO A 670 -22.64 -32.13 -17.05
C PRO A 670 -21.57 -31.17 -16.49
N THR A 671 -21.72 -30.62 -15.27
CA THR A 671 -20.89 -29.48 -14.83
C THR A 671 -20.36 -29.54 -13.39
N CYS A 672 -20.47 -30.69 -12.70
CA CYS A 672 -19.82 -30.86 -11.40
C CYS A 672 -18.60 -31.77 -11.53
N THR A 673 -17.41 -31.22 -11.31
CA THR A 673 -16.18 -32.00 -11.12
C THR A 673 -16.33 -32.79 -9.81
N ILE A 674 -16.49 -34.11 -9.92
CA ILE A 674 -16.40 -34.99 -8.77
C ILE A 674 -14.93 -35.04 -8.36
N ILE A 675 -14.61 -34.50 -7.18
CA ILE A 675 -13.33 -34.77 -6.52
C ILE A 675 -13.37 -36.24 -6.11
N GLU A 676 -12.50 -37.07 -6.69
CA GLU A 676 -12.34 -38.45 -6.28
C GLU A 676 -11.75 -38.46 -4.86
N VAL A 677 -12.61 -38.69 -3.86
CA VAL A 677 -12.17 -38.92 -2.49
C VAL A 677 -11.82 -40.40 -2.37
N GLN A 678 -10.53 -40.73 -2.45
CA GLN A 678 -10.07 -42.08 -2.15
C GLN A 678 -10.06 -42.29 -0.64
N ALA A 679 -10.95 -43.16 -0.15
CA ALA A 679 -10.86 -43.69 1.19
C ALA A 679 -9.72 -44.73 1.22
N ILE A 680 -8.60 -44.39 1.85
CA ILE A 680 -7.47 -45.30 2.03
C ILE A 680 -7.68 -46.08 3.32
N MET A 681 -7.68 -47.41 3.24
CA MET A 681 -7.83 -48.27 4.40
C MET A 681 -6.51 -48.34 5.19
N LEU A 682 -6.60 -48.35 6.52
CA LEU A 682 -5.47 -48.33 7.47
C LEU A 682 -4.34 -49.36 7.18
N PRO A 683 -4.61 -50.57 6.65
CA PRO A 683 -3.55 -51.52 6.30
C PRO A 683 -2.66 -51.08 5.13
N ASP A 684 -3.19 -50.30 4.18
CA ASP A 684 -2.44 -49.82 3.01
C ASP A 684 -1.52 -48.63 3.35
N LEU A 685 -1.88 -47.87 4.39
CA LEU A 685 -1.07 -46.80 4.97
C LEU A 685 0.25 -47.32 5.58
N LEU A 686 0.23 -48.54 6.13
CA LEU A 686 1.42 -49.20 6.68
C LEU A 686 2.39 -49.66 5.58
N GLN A 687 1.92 -49.87 4.34
CA GLN A 687 2.78 -50.19 3.20
C GLN A 687 3.44 -48.94 2.62
N LEU A 688 2.74 -47.79 2.60
CA LEU A 688 3.29 -46.48 2.20
C LEU A 688 4.35 -45.94 3.19
N SER A 689 4.29 -46.32 4.47
CA SER A 689 5.28 -45.93 5.49
C SER A 689 6.71 -46.46 5.27
N ARG A 690 6.92 -47.34 4.28
CA ARG A 690 8.23 -47.91 3.94
C ARG A 690 8.94 -47.16 2.80
N ASP A 691 8.31 -46.14 2.23
CA ASP A 691 8.94 -45.21 1.29
C ASP A 691 9.69 -44.11 2.08
N PRO A 692 11.00 -43.91 1.85
CA PRO A 692 11.79 -42.92 2.59
C PRO A 692 11.31 -41.47 2.42
N THR A 693 10.48 -41.17 1.41
CA THR A 693 9.87 -39.83 1.21
C THR A 693 8.68 -39.55 2.15
N TRP A 694 8.12 -40.57 2.81
CA TRP A 694 6.93 -40.46 3.68
C TRP A 694 7.22 -40.59 5.18
N SER A 695 8.48 -40.79 5.55
CA SER A 695 8.90 -41.12 6.93
C SER A 695 8.70 -40.01 7.99
N ALA A 696 8.05 -38.90 7.66
CA ALA A 696 7.81 -37.79 8.59
C ALA A 696 6.53 -37.89 9.43
N PHE A 697 5.61 -38.82 9.16
CA PHE A 697 4.31 -38.87 9.87
C PHE A 697 3.86 -40.29 10.19
N ALA A 698 4.61 -41.02 11.01
CA ALA A 698 4.07 -42.23 11.67
C ALA A 698 4.74 -42.53 13.03
N GLY A 699 4.02 -42.18 14.10
CA GLY A 699 4.15 -42.77 15.45
C GLY A 699 3.95 -41.77 16.62
N PRO A 700 3.47 -42.19 17.81
CA PRO A 700 2.34 -43.08 18.13
C PRO A 700 1.24 -42.43 19.03
N ARG A 701 0.10 -43.15 19.18
CA ARG A 701 -1.06 -43.02 20.11
C ARG A 701 -2.14 -41.95 19.84
N GLU A 702 -3.34 -42.46 19.55
CA GLU A 702 -4.63 -41.76 19.31
C GLU A 702 -5.14 -40.86 20.47
N GLY A 703 -4.55 -40.93 21.67
CA GLY A 703 -5.02 -40.16 22.83
C GLY A 703 -4.57 -38.70 22.89
N LEU A 704 -3.43 -38.34 22.26
CA LEU A 704 -2.85 -36.99 22.35
C LEU A 704 -3.47 -35.99 21.35
N MET A 705 -4.11 -36.50 20.27
CA MET A 705 -4.54 -35.69 19.12
C MET A 705 -5.85 -34.93 19.35
N THR A 706 -6.82 -35.50 20.06
CA THR A 706 -8.14 -34.86 20.22
C THR A 706 -8.10 -33.62 21.11
N SER A 707 -7.11 -33.50 21.97
CA SER A 707 -7.16 -32.58 23.10
C SER A 707 -6.33 -31.30 22.84
N VAL A 708 -5.09 -31.43 22.36
CA VAL A 708 -4.28 -30.32 21.79
C VAL A 708 -4.99 -29.64 20.61
N SER A 709 -5.85 -30.38 19.88
CA SER A 709 -6.64 -29.84 18.78
C SER A 709 -7.49 -28.63 19.18
N SER A 710 -7.99 -28.58 20.41
CA SER A 710 -8.90 -27.53 20.84
C SER A 710 -8.18 -26.20 21.10
N LEU A 711 -6.99 -26.20 21.72
CA LEU A 711 -6.17 -24.99 21.86
C LEU A 711 -5.62 -24.50 20.52
N LEU A 712 -5.24 -25.43 19.64
CA LEU A 712 -4.87 -25.11 18.26
C LEU A 712 -6.05 -24.51 17.49
N ARG A 713 -7.27 -25.05 17.67
CA ARG A 713 -8.49 -24.49 17.10
C ARG A 713 -8.71 -23.06 17.57
N GLU A 714 -8.57 -22.77 18.85
CA GLU A 714 -8.71 -21.40 19.37
C GLU A 714 -7.64 -20.45 18.82
N SER A 715 -6.39 -20.92 18.69
CA SER A 715 -5.33 -20.15 18.04
C SER A 715 -5.64 -19.87 16.58
N LEU A 716 -6.18 -20.84 15.83
CA LEU A 716 -6.61 -20.68 14.45
C LEU A 716 -7.81 -19.72 14.32
N VAL A 717 -8.77 -19.77 15.25
CA VAL A 717 -9.90 -18.81 15.30
C VAL A 717 -9.37 -17.40 15.55
N TYR A 718 -8.43 -17.24 16.48
CA TYR A 718 -7.77 -15.95 16.72
C TYR A 718 -7.02 -15.46 15.48
N GLN A 719 -6.16 -16.30 14.89
CA GLN A 719 -5.40 -15.96 13.67
C GLN A 719 -6.34 -15.57 12.53
N ARG A 720 -7.48 -16.25 12.35
CA ARG A 720 -8.48 -15.87 11.34
C ARG A 720 -9.12 -14.52 11.63
N ARG A 721 -9.52 -14.27 12.88
CA ARG A 721 -10.09 -12.96 13.29
C ARG A 721 -9.06 -11.85 13.14
N GLU A 722 -7.80 -12.11 13.48
CA GLU A 722 -6.68 -11.20 13.30
C GLU A 722 -6.39 -10.93 11.81
N VAL A 723 -6.43 -11.95 10.96
CA VAL A 723 -6.30 -11.79 9.50
C VAL A 723 -7.46 -10.98 8.95
N ILE A 724 -8.72 -11.27 9.32
CA ILE A 724 -9.89 -10.49 8.91
C ILE A 724 -9.76 -9.02 9.38
N TRP A 725 -9.30 -8.82 10.62
CA TRP A 725 -9.04 -7.51 11.20
C TRP A 725 -7.90 -6.77 10.47
N LYS A 726 -6.81 -7.45 10.11
CA LYS A 726 -5.68 -6.92 9.31
C LYS A 726 -6.09 -6.60 7.87
N LEU A 727 -6.98 -7.40 7.29
CA LEU A 727 -7.55 -7.13 5.98
C LEU A 727 -8.56 -5.98 6.06
N GLY A 728 -9.17 -5.73 7.22
CA GLY A 728 -10.10 -4.62 7.39
C GLY A 728 -11.44 -4.81 6.67
N ARG A 729 -11.80 -6.07 6.39
CA ARG A 729 -13.14 -6.45 5.93
C ARG A 729 -14.01 -6.68 7.15
N PHE A 730 -14.96 -5.79 7.39
CA PHE A 730 -16.06 -6.08 8.32
C PHE A 730 -17.28 -6.47 7.49
N PRO A 731 -17.69 -7.74 7.47
CA PRO A 731 -19.01 -8.08 6.97
C PRO A 731 -20.05 -7.33 7.80
N PRO A 732 -21.16 -6.85 7.20
CA PRO A 732 -22.26 -6.22 7.93
C PRO A 732 -22.85 -7.14 9.03
N SER A 733 -22.61 -8.44 8.93
CA SER A 733 -22.75 -9.43 10.00
C SER A 733 -21.80 -10.57 9.68
N VAL A 734 -20.82 -10.87 10.54
CA VAL A 734 -20.24 -12.23 10.54
C VAL A 734 -21.28 -13.06 11.26
N PRO A 735 -22.02 -13.97 10.59
CA PRO A 735 -22.85 -14.90 11.33
C PRO A 735 -21.93 -15.63 12.32
N ASP A 736 -22.42 -15.89 13.54
CA ASP A 736 -21.76 -16.86 14.40
C ASP A 736 -21.47 -18.09 13.55
N VAL A 737 -20.19 -18.46 13.53
CA VAL A 737 -19.74 -19.57 12.71
C VAL A 737 -20.49 -20.81 13.21
N LEU A 738 -21.53 -21.22 12.47
CA LEU A 738 -22.04 -22.58 12.48
C LEU A 738 -20.93 -23.45 11.89
N LEU A 739 -19.90 -23.73 12.70
CA LEU A 739 -19.14 -24.95 12.55
C LEU A 739 -20.16 -26.04 12.85
N CYS A 740 -20.44 -26.89 11.87
CA CYS A 740 -21.16 -28.13 12.12
C CYS A 740 -20.38 -28.88 13.21
N GLU A 741 -20.83 -28.78 14.46
CA GLU A 741 -20.43 -29.69 15.52
C GLU A 741 -21.03 -31.04 15.15
N TYR A 742 -20.17 -32.04 15.00
CA TYR A 742 -20.55 -33.44 15.00
C TYR A 742 -19.72 -34.17 16.05
#